data_AF-R7ACI0-F1
#
_entry.id   AF-R7ACI0-F1
#
_cell.length_a   1.000
_cell.length_b   1.000
_cell.length_c   1.000
_cell.angle_alpha   90.00
_cell.angle_beta   90.00
_cell.angle_gamma   90.00
#
_symmetry.space_group_name_H-M   'P 1'
#
loop_
_entity.id
_entity.type
_entity.pdbx_description
1 polymer ?
#
loop_
_entity_poly.entity_id
_entity_poly.type
_entity_poly.pdbx_seq_one_letter_code
_entity_poly.pdbx_strand_id
1 'polypeptide(L)'
;MGHDWKIVETLDPTCTENGQLKQVCTRCSAEQTVPDANAPAQGHQYVDNVCLFCKQPGFTLIQPSGSGSSSDPYQLSCAEHLYWLADLVNSGNNNIPYAVLTEDIVVNENLLQSLQFDENGNVLNGNQFATWTPIGTRENPLILEKIDGQGHTISGLYFNDAAAYNVGLFGHSLQGTIENLHIRDSYLNASQCVGGVCGYMVDGKMIECSFDGMINGSDTVGGLCGLAGGVDFTSCSNVGTISAFEYVGAISGSTSGIVQNCYYLEGCNGANTSLNAYGESKTAEEFKDGSVCTLLGGHPYYDENGFCVYCDTGYQQPVRNAAGQYEISSAGELYWFASQVNTQNASAKAVLTADITVNPDLLQSLQFDAEGNVTNGSDFTAWTPIGTSSRVYQGTFDGQGHTISGLYFNDKTQEFIGLFGYAQGTIQNIHVADSYFNGKECVGGVCGLIYQGGTMTHCSFSGTVSGVDAVGGVVGQSYRGAVSGCSNVGTVSCSGRNSVGGILGFVWHGTVRDSYYLEGCNGAGTEFTSTQGTGTSKTAEEFRNGDVCTALGYHAYYTADGFCGYCDAYQAAVQNEAGTYEISNAGQLYWFADKVNNDNETYGSANAVLTGDITVNEGVLTADGQLAEDTSKFRAWTPIGTKYDNTSTVVPYNGVFDGQGYTISGLYCNKNVMYGGLFGYLGSGTITNVCVTDMYIQTAEGHSGLCAYMQNGTISNVRLTNARLLVEENGGLGWSGLCAYAEDGTISNAHVSDTYIMVAGNSAGGICGRMEKGTISDCSSAATVAAEENWSHITLVGGICGATDSGKIVNCYSVGKLAEVNNGICSNMGEGASAINCYYLSETEESDASCGGTAKSAAAFASGEVAYLLQDDRTATVWGQVIGTDAFPMPGSARVYQITHYAGCNNTSPSTNSYSNLKKANTFGAHAYVNSKCKYCGMFEDGIGAKLAGYTLTLNGRIGVNFHIELDQSIANDPVTYMLFTLPDGTFRQIYVDDATTTEINGVTYHVFTVEMAAKEMTTQITAQICNGRQQGELYTFTVAEYADYILANTEKYSPETAALAQALLNYGTHAKAYFDGETLEATEEMNRVTADTLADAVPTISGELPEGITYYGSSLLLESGTVVRHYFRVADSADVSAYGFTGNKGKYYYMDQEAVPGTVNQNCVIGGYVLSYDSMCYVRSVLASADAPDNLKQVVTALYLYNQAAIAYQQNPVS
;
A
#
# COMPACT_ATOMS: atom_id res chain seq x y z
N MET A 1 30.02 46.57 16.92
CA MET A 1 30.32 46.02 18.26
C MET A 1 29.71 44.63 18.49
N GLY A 2 29.28 43.89 17.45
CA GLY A 2 28.75 42.52 17.56
C GLY A 2 27.40 42.42 18.28
N HIS A 3 26.64 41.37 17.98
CA HIS A 3 25.44 40.99 18.73
C HIS A 3 25.84 40.15 19.96
N ASP A 4 25.03 40.21 21.02
CA ASP A 4 25.25 39.50 22.28
C ASP A 4 24.03 38.62 22.56
N TRP A 5 24.10 37.40 22.04
CA TRP A 5 22.98 36.49 21.88
C TRP A 5 22.69 35.70 23.16
N LYS A 6 21.42 35.65 23.53
CA LYS A 6 20.91 34.80 24.62
C LYS A 6 19.86 33.84 24.06
N ILE A 7 20.03 32.56 24.32
CA ILE A 7 19.03 31.53 23.97
C ILE A 7 17.76 31.79 24.80
N VAL A 8 16.62 31.88 24.13
CA VAL A 8 15.31 32.09 24.76
C VAL A 8 14.40 30.88 24.60
N GLU A 9 14.65 30.03 23.60
CA GLU A 9 13.87 28.84 23.30
C GLU A 9 14.75 27.84 22.54
N THR A 10 14.53 26.55 22.81
CA THR A 10 15.15 25.43 22.11
C THR A 10 14.02 24.62 21.49
N LEU A 11 14.04 24.49 20.17
CA LEU A 11 13.12 23.67 19.39
C LEU A 11 13.77 22.30 19.16
N ASP A 12 12.98 21.24 19.38
CA ASP A 12 13.43 19.87 19.18
C ASP A 12 13.77 19.60 17.69
N PRO A 13 14.77 18.74 17.41
CA PRO A 13 15.12 18.36 16.04
C PRO A 13 13.96 17.66 15.31
N THR A 14 13.86 17.88 14.01
CA THR A 14 12.96 17.13 13.12
C THR A 14 13.74 16.00 12.41
N CYS A 15 13.12 15.32 11.44
CA CYS A 15 13.81 14.29 10.64
C CYS A 15 14.88 14.87 9.73
N THR A 16 14.65 16.07 9.20
CA THR A 16 15.50 16.70 8.19
C THR A 16 16.24 17.92 8.74
N GLU A 17 15.83 18.47 9.89
CA GLU A 17 16.44 19.65 10.49
C GLU A 17 16.96 19.38 11.91
N ASN A 18 18.15 19.90 12.21
CA ASN A 18 18.66 19.96 13.57
C ASN A 18 17.68 20.76 14.44
N GLY A 19 17.66 20.47 15.74
CA GLY A 19 16.97 21.29 16.73
C GLY A 19 17.45 22.74 16.61
N GLN A 20 16.58 23.70 16.86
CA GLN A 20 16.88 25.10 16.61
C GLN A 20 16.99 25.87 17.93
N LEU A 21 18.01 26.72 18.07
CA LEU A 21 18.16 27.65 19.18
C LEU A 21 17.64 29.02 18.76
N LYS A 22 16.50 29.43 19.33
CA LYS A 22 16.03 30.81 19.18
C LYS A 22 16.84 31.69 20.10
N GLN A 23 17.49 32.69 19.54
CA GLN A 23 18.38 33.60 20.23
C GLN A 23 17.88 35.05 20.11
N VAL A 24 17.89 35.77 21.23
CA VAL A 24 17.56 37.20 21.26
C VAL A 24 18.81 37.98 21.68
N CYS A 25 19.15 39.00 20.92
CA CYS A 25 20.25 39.90 21.24
C CYS A 25 19.87 40.75 22.45
N THR A 26 20.60 40.59 23.55
CA THR A 26 20.35 41.30 24.82
C THR A 26 20.59 42.81 24.75
N ARG A 27 21.18 43.29 23.65
CA ARG A 27 21.52 44.71 23.44
C ARG A 27 20.55 45.47 22.53
N CYS A 28 19.95 44.80 21.54
CA CYS A 28 19.09 45.44 20.55
C CYS A 28 17.75 44.72 20.30
N SER A 29 17.49 43.63 21.03
CA SER A 29 16.27 42.82 20.89
C SER A 29 16.06 42.18 19.50
N ALA A 30 17.08 42.19 18.62
CA ALA A 30 17.04 41.41 17.39
C ALA A 30 16.92 39.92 17.71
N GLU A 31 16.11 39.19 16.94
CA GLU A 31 15.94 37.75 17.07
C GLU A 31 16.63 37.05 15.90
N GLN A 32 17.20 35.87 16.17
CA GLN A 32 17.68 34.96 15.14
C GLN A 32 17.44 33.52 15.61
N THR A 33 17.38 32.61 14.65
CA THR A 33 17.31 31.19 14.92
C THR A 33 18.54 30.53 14.31
N VAL A 34 19.27 29.76 15.11
CA VAL A 34 20.48 29.07 14.67
C VAL A 34 20.39 27.58 14.98
N PRO A 35 20.94 26.69 14.14
CA PRO A 35 20.95 25.25 14.41
C PRO A 35 21.66 24.92 15.73
N ASP A 36 21.07 24.03 16.53
CA ASP A 36 21.69 23.42 17.69
C ASP A 36 22.59 22.25 17.24
N ALA A 37 23.90 22.47 17.26
CA ALA A 37 24.87 21.42 16.93
C ALA A 37 24.83 20.22 17.90
N ASN A 38 24.19 20.34 19.08
CA ASN A 38 24.05 19.26 20.05
C ASN A 38 22.72 18.50 19.93
N ALA A 39 21.83 18.92 19.04
CA ALA A 39 20.57 18.26 18.75
C ALA A 39 20.43 18.07 17.23
N PRO A 40 21.20 17.16 16.61
CA PRO A 40 21.15 16.94 15.17
C PRO A 40 19.80 16.37 14.71
N ALA A 41 19.48 16.58 13.43
CA ALA A 41 18.31 16.01 12.78
C ALA A 41 18.29 14.50 13.02
N GLN A 42 17.17 13.98 13.50
CA GLN A 42 17.12 12.58 13.96
C GLN A 42 17.05 11.60 12.79
N GLY A 43 16.83 12.09 11.57
CA GLY A 43 16.70 11.28 10.37
C GLY A 43 15.41 10.48 10.34
N HIS A 44 15.21 9.73 9.26
CA HIS A 44 14.05 8.87 9.13
C HIS A 44 14.34 7.49 9.71
N GLN A 45 13.60 7.10 10.74
CA GLN A 45 13.69 5.77 11.35
C GLN A 45 12.32 5.11 11.27
N TYR A 46 12.12 4.15 10.38
CA TYR A 46 10.80 3.58 10.13
C TYR A 46 10.48 2.41 11.06
N VAL A 47 9.31 2.45 11.69
CA VAL A 47 8.69 1.31 12.37
C VAL A 47 7.27 1.20 11.84
N ASP A 48 6.85 0.01 11.40
CA ASP A 48 5.54 -0.21 10.76
C ASP A 48 5.25 0.75 9.59
N ASN A 49 6.27 0.99 8.76
CA ASN A 49 6.18 1.89 7.59
C ASN A 49 5.77 3.32 7.96
N VAL A 50 6.12 3.79 9.16
CA VAL A 50 5.96 5.18 9.57
C VAL A 50 7.26 5.63 10.21
N CYS A 51 7.79 6.78 9.78
CA CYS A 51 8.96 7.36 10.42
C CYS A 51 8.61 7.66 11.89
N LEU A 52 9.37 7.07 12.81
CA LEU A 52 9.25 7.18 14.26
C LEU A 52 9.25 8.63 14.73
N PHE A 53 9.88 9.53 13.96
CA PHE A 53 10.11 10.92 14.32
C PHE A 53 9.17 11.92 13.59
N CYS A 54 9.05 11.90 12.26
CA CYS A 54 8.15 12.82 11.52
C CYS A 54 6.75 12.27 11.28
N LYS A 55 6.49 11.00 11.62
CA LYS A 55 5.21 10.33 11.41
C LYS A 55 4.73 10.27 9.95
N GLN A 56 5.63 10.55 9.00
CA GLN A 56 5.38 10.33 7.57
C GLN A 56 5.41 8.83 7.26
N PRO A 57 4.46 8.31 6.46
CA PRO A 57 4.53 6.95 5.96
C PRO A 57 5.84 6.73 5.19
N GLY A 58 6.48 5.57 5.37
CA GLY A 58 7.45 5.04 4.40
C GLY A 58 6.73 4.79 3.07
N PHE A 59 7.51 4.80 1.98
CA PHE A 59 7.07 4.62 0.60
C PHE A 59 5.80 3.76 0.48
N THR A 60 4.75 4.32 -0.14
CA THR A 60 3.57 3.51 -0.47
C THR A 60 4.02 2.47 -1.48
N LEU A 61 3.97 1.18 -1.12
CA LEU A 61 4.36 0.11 -2.04
C LEU A 61 3.35 0.07 -3.20
N ILE A 62 3.78 0.54 -4.37
CA ILE A 62 2.98 0.49 -5.59
C ILE A 62 3.34 -0.80 -6.32
N GLN A 63 2.32 -1.62 -6.61
CA GLN A 63 2.53 -2.79 -7.45
C GLN A 63 2.76 -2.33 -8.90
N PRO A 64 3.88 -2.73 -9.55
CA PRO A 64 4.11 -2.46 -10.96
C PRO A 64 3.08 -3.16 -11.84
N SER A 65 2.85 -2.61 -13.04
CA SER A 65 2.05 -3.29 -14.06
C SER A 65 2.70 -4.60 -14.53
N GLY A 66 1.91 -5.51 -15.07
CA GLY A 66 2.32 -6.85 -15.48
C GLY A 66 2.11 -7.92 -14.41
N SER A 67 2.15 -9.19 -14.82
CA SER A 67 1.95 -10.36 -13.95
C SER A 67 3.25 -11.03 -13.49
N GLY A 68 4.39 -10.56 -14.00
CA GLY A 68 5.70 -11.17 -13.76
C GLY A 68 5.96 -12.44 -14.59
N SER A 69 5.09 -12.75 -15.55
CA SER A 69 5.29 -13.88 -16.47
C SER A 69 6.19 -13.48 -17.63
N SER A 70 6.77 -14.45 -18.35
CA SER A 70 7.64 -14.12 -19.49
C SER A 70 6.96 -13.46 -20.68
N SER A 71 5.62 -13.58 -20.79
CA SER A 71 4.82 -12.84 -21.77
C SER A 71 4.31 -11.49 -21.27
N ASP A 72 4.42 -11.23 -19.97
CA ASP A 72 3.86 -10.07 -19.30
C ASP A 72 4.68 -9.76 -18.03
N PRO A 73 5.95 -9.30 -18.22
CA PRO A 73 6.88 -9.08 -17.13
C PRO A 73 6.48 -7.87 -16.28
N TYR A 74 6.90 -7.84 -15.02
CA TYR A 74 6.69 -6.65 -14.18
C TYR A 74 7.44 -5.45 -14.75
N GLN A 75 6.76 -4.32 -14.92
CA GLN A 75 7.32 -3.06 -15.44
C GLN A 75 7.78 -2.15 -14.29
N LEU A 76 9.08 -2.09 -14.04
CA LEU A 76 9.69 -1.32 -12.94
C LEU A 76 10.10 0.07 -13.45
N SER A 77 9.57 1.14 -12.84
CA SER A 77 9.75 2.52 -13.32
C SER A 77 10.01 3.53 -12.20
N CYS A 78 10.02 3.11 -10.94
CA CYS A 78 10.26 3.97 -9.78
C CYS A 78 10.77 3.16 -8.58
N ALA A 79 11.24 3.85 -7.55
CA ALA A 79 11.81 3.23 -6.35
C ALA A 79 10.76 2.39 -5.59
N GLU A 80 9.50 2.82 -5.58
CA GLU A 80 8.39 2.11 -4.94
C GLU A 80 8.18 0.72 -5.56
N HIS A 81 8.37 0.56 -6.89
CA HIS A 81 8.29 -0.74 -7.54
C HIS A 81 9.41 -1.68 -7.07
N LEU A 82 10.62 -1.16 -6.82
CA LEU A 82 11.75 -1.94 -6.28
C LEU A 82 11.51 -2.37 -4.83
N TYR A 83 11.01 -1.46 -3.99
CA TYR A 83 10.64 -1.78 -2.61
C TYR A 83 9.48 -2.77 -2.53
N TRP A 84 8.49 -2.64 -3.43
CA TRP A 84 7.41 -3.61 -3.55
C TRP A 84 7.94 -4.99 -3.92
N LEU A 85 8.89 -5.06 -4.86
CA LEU A 85 9.50 -6.32 -5.27
C LEU A 85 10.29 -6.96 -4.12
N ALA A 86 11.02 -6.15 -3.34
CA ALA A 86 11.71 -6.62 -2.14
C ALA A 86 10.73 -7.20 -1.12
N ASP A 87 9.63 -6.50 -0.81
CA ASP A 87 8.61 -6.98 0.12
C ASP A 87 7.94 -8.28 -0.35
N LEU A 88 7.60 -8.37 -1.64
CA LEU A 88 7.00 -9.56 -2.24
C LEU A 88 7.89 -10.80 -2.08
N VAL A 89 9.18 -10.68 -2.43
CA VAL A 89 10.14 -11.79 -2.31
C VAL A 89 10.38 -12.13 -0.84
N ASN A 90 10.67 -11.12 -0.04
CA ASN A 90 11.12 -11.29 1.34
C ASN A 90 10.00 -11.78 2.27
N SER A 91 8.73 -11.57 1.90
CA SER A 91 7.55 -12.14 2.59
C SER A 91 7.26 -13.61 2.23
N GLY A 92 8.02 -14.20 1.30
CA GLY A 92 7.97 -15.62 0.97
C GLY A 92 7.38 -15.94 -0.40
N ASN A 93 6.98 -14.94 -1.21
CA ASN A 93 6.61 -15.15 -2.60
C ASN A 93 7.84 -14.96 -3.51
N ASN A 94 8.76 -15.90 -3.43
CA ASN A 94 10.10 -15.78 -4.00
C ASN A 94 10.25 -16.35 -5.42
N ASN A 95 9.16 -16.82 -6.03
CA ASN A 95 9.15 -17.30 -7.42
C ASN A 95 8.72 -16.17 -8.35
N ILE A 96 9.68 -15.37 -8.79
CA ILE A 96 9.43 -14.18 -9.61
C ILE A 96 10.08 -14.39 -10.99
N PRO A 97 9.29 -14.74 -12.02
CA PRO A 97 9.83 -15.20 -13.30
C PRO A 97 10.52 -14.08 -14.10
N TYR A 98 9.88 -12.93 -14.31
CA TYR A 98 10.42 -11.91 -15.21
C TYR A 98 10.03 -10.47 -14.81
N ALA A 99 11.03 -9.60 -14.63
CA ALA A 99 10.85 -8.15 -14.51
C ALA A 99 11.70 -7.38 -15.54
N VAL A 100 11.23 -6.20 -15.93
CA VAL A 100 11.97 -5.27 -16.80
C VAL A 100 11.95 -3.87 -16.21
N LEU A 101 13.03 -3.12 -16.37
CA LEU A 101 12.99 -1.68 -16.15
C LEU A 101 12.41 -1.01 -17.40
N THR A 102 11.58 0.00 -17.19
CA THR A 102 11.03 0.85 -18.27
C THR A 102 11.46 2.30 -18.17
N GLU A 103 12.07 2.69 -17.06
CA GLU A 103 12.59 4.02 -16.77
C GLU A 103 13.82 3.88 -15.87
N ASP A 104 14.66 4.91 -15.81
CA ASP A 104 15.69 5.02 -14.78
C ASP A 104 15.05 5.16 -13.39
N ILE A 105 15.61 4.47 -12.40
CA ILE A 105 15.07 4.44 -11.04
C ILE A 105 16.05 5.12 -10.08
N VAL A 106 15.63 6.25 -9.49
CA VAL A 106 16.39 6.96 -8.47
C VAL A 106 15.80 6.66 -7.09
N VAL A 107 16.60 6.06 -6.20
CA VAL A 107 16.20 5.79 -4.80
C VAL A 107 16.61 6.94 -3.88
N ASN A 108 17.82 7.46 -4.05
CA ASN A 108 18.31 8.66 -3.39
C ASN A 108 19.06 9.51 -4.42
N GLU A 109 18.73 10.79 -4.53
CA GLU A 109 19.43 11.70 -5.43
C GLU A 109 20.82 12.09 -4.87
N ASN A 110 21.84 12.08 -5.73
CA ASN A 110 23.19 12.56 -5.43
C ASN A 110 23.78 11.99 -4.13
N LEU A 111 23.57 10.69 -3.89
CA LEU A 111 23.86 10.02 -2.62
C LEU A 111 25.34 10.16 -2.25
N LEU A 112 26.25 9.77 -3.14
CA LEU A 112 27.68 9.76 -2.83
C LEU A 112 28.25 11.17 -2.63
N GLN A 113 27.74 12.17 -3.36
CA GLN A 113 28.13 13.57 -3.16
C GLN A 113 27.62 14.12 -1.82
N SER A 114 26.46 13.63 -1.36
CA SER A 114 25.82 14.06 -0.12
C SER A 114 26.35 13.34 1.12
N LEU A 115 27.04 12.19 0.99
CA LEU A 115 27.56 11.44 2.13
C LEU A 115 28.70 12.18 2.83
N GLN A 116 28.59 12.26 4.16
CA GLN A 116 29.61 12.82 5.03
C GLN A 116 30.25 11.70 5.85
N PHE A 117 31.57 11.68 5.91
CA PHE A 117 32.34 10.67 6.63
C PHE A 117 33.11 11.29 7.81
N ASP A 118 33.22 10.53 8.90
CA ASP A 118 34.13 10.87 9.99
C ASP A 118 35.60 10.55 9.63
N GLU A 119 36.52 10.89 10.53
CA GLU A 119 37.96 10.61 10.35
C GLU A 119 38.31 9.11 10.27
N ASN A 120 37.39 8.23 10.65
CA ASN A 120 37.54 6.78 10.61
C ASN A 120 36.80 6.13 9.42
N GLY A 121 36.16 6.92 8.55
CA GLY A 121 35.40 6.45 7.39
C GLY A 121 33.98 5.98 7.70
N ASN A 122 33.43 6.29 8.88
CA ASN A 122 32.02 6.01 9.19
C ASN A 122 31.12 7.12 8.65
N VAL A 123 29.95 6.74 8.13
CA VAL A 123 28.93 7.68 7.64
C VAL A 123 28.32 8.46 8.80
N LEU A 124 28.30 9.79 8.71
CA LEU A 124 27.79 10.72 9.73
C LEU A 124 26.33 11.12 9.52
N ASN A 125 25.88 11.24 8.27
CA ASN A 125 24.56 11.74 7.90
C ASN A 125 23.67 10.67 7.23
N GLY A 126 23.98 9.39 7.50
CA GLY A 126 23.32 8.26 6.84
C GLY A 126 21.81 8.15 7.10
N ASN A 127 21.33 8.84 8.12
CA ASN A 127 19.93 8.90 8.51
C ASN A 127 19.07 9.84 7.62
N GLN A 128 19.71 10.59 6.72
CA GLN A 128 19.05 11.46 5.75
C GLN A 128 18.60 10.72 4.48
N PHE A 129 19.09 9.51 4.25
CA PHE A 129 18.84 8.74 3.02
C PHE A 129 17.83 7.62 3.26
N ALA A 130 17.05 7.28 2.24
CA ALA A 130 16.22 6.10 2.22
C ALA A 130 17.09 4.84 2.25
N THR A 131 16.95 4.02 3.30
CA THR A 131 17.68 2.75 3.41
C THR A 131 17.12 1.74 2.41
N TRP A 132 18.01 1.15 1.62
CA TRP A 132 17.70 0.08 0.70
C TRP A 132 17.46 -1.25 1.44
N THR A 133 16.49 -2.04 0.97
CA THR A 133 16.26 -3.41 1.45
C THR A 133 16.59 -4.38 0.32
N PRO A 134 17.63 -5.23 0.44
CA PRO A 134 17.99 -6.18 -0.60
C PRO A 134 16.83 -7.13 -0.97
N ILE A 135 16.66 -7.36 -2.27
CA ILE A 135 15.64 -8.27 -2.80
C ILE A 135 16.14 -9.72 -2.67
N GLY A 136 15.43 -10.53 -1.89
CA GLY A 136 15.80 -11.92 -1.59
C GLY A 136 16.72 -12.04 -0.40
N THR A 137 16.32 -12.85 0.59
CA THR A 137 17.09 -13.13 1.80
C THR A 137 17.65 -14.55 1.81
N ARG A 138 18.40 -14.92 2.85
CA ARG A 138 18.85 -16.31 3.02
C ARG A 138 17.66 -17.27 3.19
N GLU A 139 16.64 -16.85 3.93
CA GLU A 139 15.43 -17.60 4.24
C GLU A 139 14.47 -17.65 3.05
N ASN A 140 14.35 -16.53 2.34
CA ASN A 140 13.49 -16.37 1.18
C ASN A 140 14.33 -15.91 -0.03
N PRO A 141 15.18 -16.80 -0.60
CA PRO A 141 16.05 -16.42 -1.71
C PRO A 141 15.23 -16.22 -2.97
N LEU A 142 15.63 -15.24 -3.78
CA LEU A 142 14.99 -14.97 -5.06
C LEU A 142 15.20 -16.15 -6.02
N ILE A 143 14.12 -16.61 -6.64
CA ILE A 143 14.14 -17.58 -7.74
C ILE A 143 13.79 -16.82 -9.02
N LEU A 144 14.81 -16.48 -9.79
CA LEU A 144 14.71 -15.63 -10.99
C LEU A 144 14.73 -16.50 -12.26
N GLU A 145 13.89 -16.20 -13.27
CA GLU A 145 14.18 -16.62 -14.65
C GLU A 145 15.00 -15.54 -15.35
N LYS A 146 14.49 -14.30 -15.39
CA LYS A 146 15.19 -13.16 -16.00
C LYS A 146 14.82 -11.80 -15.37
N ILE A 147 15.81 -10.93 -15.19
CA ILE A 147 15.58 -9.48 -15.05
C ILE A 147 16.35 -8.76 -16.14
N ASP A 148 15.69 -7.84 -16.82
CA ASP A 148 16.25 -7.06 -17.93
C ASP A 148 16.18 -5.58 -17.58
N GLY A 149 17.32 -4.94 -17.38
CA GLY A 149 17.34 -3.50 -17.14
C GLY A 149 16.98 -2.69 -18.40
N GLN A 150 16.95 -3.30 -19.60
CA GLN A 150 16.75 -2.61 -20.89
C GLN A 150 17.70 -1.42 -21.12
N GLY A 151 18.83 -1.37 -20.39
CA GLY A 151 19.72 -0.22 -20.40
C GLY A 151 19.22 0.95 -19.55
N HIS A 152 18.34 0.73 -18.57
CA HIS A 152 18.04 1.70 -17.51
C HIS A 152 18.93 1.50 -16.29
N THR A 153 19.08 2.54 -15.48
CA THR A 153 19.87 2.56 -14.26
C THR A 153 19.02 2.46 -13.01
N ILE A 154 19.64 1.96 -11.94
CA ILE A 154 19.16 2.15 -10.58
C ILE A 154 20.23 2.94 -9.83
N SER A 155 19.85 4.08 -9.24
CA SER A 155 20.76 4.98 -8.55
C SER A 155 20.37 5.20 -7.08
N GLY A 156 21.36 5.54 -6.24
CA GLY A 156 21.08 5.94 -4.86
C GLY A 156 20.79 4.79 -3.90
N LEU A 157 21.27 3.56 -4.13
CA LEU A 157 21.09 2.48 -3.14
C LEU A 157 21.96 2.76 -1.92
N TYR A 158 21.32 3.08 -0.79
CA TYR A 158 22.00 3.30 0.49
C TYR A 158 21.76 2.12 1.45
N PHE A 159 22.79 1.34 1.76
CA PHE A 159 22.75 0.27 2.75
C PHE A 159 23.93 0.39 3.72
N ASN A 160 23.67 0.40 5.03
CA ASN A 160 24.72 0.57 6.02
C ASN A 160 24.45 -0.26 7.29
N ASP A 161 24.81 -1.55 7.23
CA ASP A 161 24.81 -2.45 8.37
C ASP A 161 26.03 -3.39 8.26
N ALA A 162 27.09 -3.04 8.98
CA ALA A 162 28.36 -3.77 8.97
C ALA A 162 28.27 -5.22 9.50
N ALA A 163 27.13 -5.64 10.06
CA ALA A 163 26.87 -7.01 10.49
C ALA A 163 26.04 -7.82 9.48
N ALA A 164 25.45 -7.17 8.46
CA ALA A 164 24.60 -7.84 7.48
C ALA A 164 25.41 -8.75 6.53
N TYR A 165 24.73 -9.74 5.96
CA TYR A 165 25.28 -10.67 4.98
C TYR A 165 24.37 -10.67 3.74
N ASN A 166 24.92 -11.00 2.57
CA ASN A 166 24.18 -11.10 1.31
C ASN A 166 23.53 -9.77 0.93
N VAL A 167 24.34 -8.79 0.54
CA VAL A 167 23.88 -7.42 0.25
C VAL A 167 24.23 -7.01 -1.18
N GLY A 168 23.25 -6.41 -1.85
CA GLY A 168 23.30 -5.82 -3.18
C GLY A 168 21.92 -5.26 -3.53
N LEU A 169 21.65 -4.95 -4.80
CA LEU A 169 20.26 -4.82 -5.24
C LEU A 169 19.49 -6.10 -4.87
N PHE A 170 20.06 -7.25 -5.24
CA PHE A 170 19.63 -8.56 -4.79
C PHE A 170 20.49 -9.03 -3.61
N GLY A 171 19.85 -9.54 -2.55
CA GLY A 171 20.59 -10.12 -1.44
C GLY A 171 21.08 -11.52 -1.79
N HIS A 172 20.14 -12.43 -2.00
CA HIS A 172 20.41 -13.83 -2.33
C HIS A 172 19.51 -14.33 -3.47
N SER A 173 20.11 -14.86 -4.54
CA SER A 173 19.43 -15.45 -5.68
C SER A 173 19.89 -16.89 -5.95
N LEU A 174 18.95 -17.80 -6.26
CA LEU A 174 19.27 -19.21 -6.52
C LEU A 174 19.67 -19.50 -7.97
N GLN A 175 19.09 -18.79 -8.93
CA GLN A 175 19.28 -19.01 -10.37
C GLN A 175 18.78 -17.79 -11.15
N GLY A 176 19.08 -17.70 -12.45
CA GLY A 176 18.45 -16.73 -13.37
C GLY A 176 19.42 -15.95 -14.24
N THR A 177 18.89 -15.09 -15.11
CA THR A 177 19.68 -14.15 -15.93
C THR A 177 19.42 -12.71 -15.46
N ILE A 178 20.48 -11.99 -15.13
CA ILE A 178 20.43 -10.54 -14.90
C ILE A 178 21.15 -9.90 -16.07
N GLU A 179 20.45 -9.07 -16.85
CA GLU A 179 21.05 -8.41 -18.00
C GLU A 179 20.69 -6.93 -18.12
N ASN A 180 21.56 -6.16 -18.79
CA ASN A 180 21.38 -4.75 -19.11
C ASN A 180 21.09 -3.87 -17.89
N LEU A 181 21.62 -4.24 -16.72
CA LEU A 181 21.31 -3.62 -15.43
C LEU A 181 22.52 -2.86 -14.88
N HIS A 182 22.32 -1.57 -14.62
CA HIS A 182 23.39 -0.66 -14.22
C HIS A 182 23.07 -0.02 -12.86
N ILE A 183 23.91 -0.26 -11.86
CA ILE A 183 23.74 0.31 -10.52
C ILE A 183 24.74 1.44 -10.33
N ARG A 184 24.28 2.65 -10.03
CA ARG A 184 25.13 3.86 -9.91
C ARG A 184 24.88 4.62 -8.61
N ASP A 185 25.76 5.56 -8.27
CA ASP A 185 25.62 6.49 -7.14
C ASP A 185 25.16 5.77 -5.85
N SER A 186 25.74 4.61 -5.55
CA SER A 186 25.24 3.70 -4.51
C SER A 186 26.29 3.46 -3.43
N TYR A 187 25.87 3.38 -2.17
CA TYR A 187 26.72 3.10 -1.01
C TYR A 187 26.23 1.84 -0.30
N LEU A 188 27.04 0.77 -0.31
CA LEU A 188 26.71 -0.51 0.31
C LEU A 188 27.79 -0.90 1.34
N ASN A 189 27.44 -0.89 2.62
CA ASN A 189 28.33 -1.31 3.71
C ASN A 189 27.74 -2.51 4.47
N ALA A 190 28.40 -3.67 4.38
CA ALA A 190 27.96 -4.93 4.98
C ALA A 190 29.11 -5.90 5.30
N SER A 191 28.86 -6.97 6.07
CA SER A 191 29.92 -7.90 6.49
C SER A 191 30.40 -8.82 5.37
N GLN A 192 29.57 -9.75 4.90
CA GLN A 192 30.00 -10.77 3.93
C GLN A 192 29.04 -10.91 2.75
N CYS A 193 29.56 -11.38 1.61
CA CYS A 193 28.82 -11.55 0.36
C CYS A 193 28.15 -10.24 -0.07
N VAL A 194 28.98 -9.25 -0.36
CA VAL A 194 28.53 -7.91 -0.75
C VAL A 194 28.87 -7.66 -2.22
N GLY A 195 27.88 -7.29 -3.02
CA GLY A 195 28.06 -6.91 -4.42
C GLY A 195 27.06 -5.84 -4.83
N GLY A 196 27.42 -5.00 -5.81
CA GLY A 196 26.55 -3.92 -6.27
C GLY A 196 25.21 -4.42 -6.81
N VAL A 197 25.25 -5.50 -7.59
CA VAL A 197 24.08 -6.12 -8.20
C VAL A 197 23.53 -7.23 -7.32
N CYS A 198 24.37 -8.15 -6.85
CA CYS A 198 23.92 -9.28 -6.03
C CYS A 198 24.90 -9.59 -4.89
N GLY A 199 24.40 -9.89 -3.70
CA GLY A 199 25.23 -10.36 -2.59
C GLY A 199 25.75 -11.78 -2.84
N TYR A 200 24.83 -12.74 -2.95
CA TYR A 200 25.13 -14.14 -3.26
C TYR A 200 24.22 -14.67 -4.37
N MET A 201 24.81 -15.19 -5.44
CA MET A 201 24.08 -15.88 -6.50
C MET A 201 24.61 -17.31 -6.66
N VAL A 202 23.73 -18.30 -6.57
CA VAL A 202 24.12 -19.73 -6.57
C VAL A 202 24.48 -20.21 -7.98
N ASP A 203 23.65 -19.93 -8.98
CA ASP A 203 23.83 -20.30 -10.38
C ASP A 203 23.22 -19.20 -11.29
N GLY A 204 23.58 -19.12 -12.57
CA GLY A 204 22.98 -18.19 -13.53
C GLY A 204 23.96 -17.35 -14.35
N LYS A 205 23.49 -16.19 -14.84
CA LYS A 205 24.26 -15.31 -15.71
C LYS A 205 24.09 -13.84 -15.35
N MET A 206 25.18 -13.08 -15.46
CA MET A 206 25.16 -11.62 -15.50
C MET A 206 25.73 -11.15 -16.83
N ILE A 207 24.95 -10.39 -17.59
CA ILE A 207 25.29 -9.98 -18.96
C ILE A 207 25.11 -8.47 -19.09
N GLU A 208 26.15 -7.74 -19.52
CA GLU A 208 26.04 -6.28 -19.72
C GLU A 208 25.59 -5.53 -18.46
N CYS A 209 26.01 -6.03 -17.28
CA CYS A 209 25.72 -5.37 -16.00
C CYS A 209 26.89 -4.50 -15.54
N SER A 210 26.60 -3.42 -14.82
CA SER A 210 27.64 -2.58 -14.25
C SER A 210 27.38 -2.09 -12.83
N PHE A 211 28.46 -1.72 -12.15
CA PHE A 211 28.41 -1.03 -10.86
C PHE A 211 29.33 0.20 -10.84
N ASP A 212 28.77 1.32 -10.38
CA ASP A 212 29.44 2.58 -10.08
C ASP A 212 29.00 3.09 -8.70
N GLY A 213 29.82 2.87 -7.69
CA GLY A 213 29.50 3.30 -6.34
C GLY A 213 30.57 2.95 -5.32
N MET A 214 30.20 2.91 -4.04
CA MET A 214 31.08 2.54 -2.94
C MET A 214 30.58 1.27 -2.26
N ILE A 215 31.41 0.23 -2.23
CA ILE A 215 31.16 -1.00 -1.50
C ILE A 215 32.18 -1.15 -0.40
N ASN A 216 31.71 -1.31 0.83
CA ASN A 216 32.50 -1.62 2.00
C ASN A 216 32.06 -2.98 2.55
N GLY A 217 33.02 -3.86 2.79
CA GLY A 217 32.73 -5.05 3.57
C GLY A 217 33.94 -5.76 4.15
N SER A 218 33.74 -6.95 4.69
CA SER A 218 34.79 -7.68 5.40
C SER A 218 35.29 -8.92 4.66
N ASP A 219 34.41 -9.69 4.04
CA ASP A 219 34.73 -11.00 3.45
C ASP A 219 33.86 -11.30 2.23
N THR A 220 34.41 -11.81 1.12
CA THR A 220 33.69 -12.09 -0.14
C THR A 220 32.95 -10.88 -0.71
N VAL A 221 33.72 -9.90 -1.18
CA VAL A 221 33.19 -8.63 -1.70
C VAL A 221 33.54 -8.46 -3.18
N GLY A 222 32.53 -8.21 -4.00
CA GLY A 222 32.66 -8.03 -5.44
C GLY A 222 32.09 -6.70 -5.91
N GLY A 223 32.54 -6.17 -7.04
CA GLY A 223 31.90 -4.99 -7.65
C GLY A 223 30.46 -5.26 -8.06
N LEU A 224 30.22 -6.41 -8.71
CA LEU A 224 28.88 -6.82 -9.15
C LEU A 224 28.29 -7.86 -8.22
N CYS A 225 29.05 -8.92 -7.91
CA CYS A 225 28.55 -10.04 -7.11
C CYS A 225 29.50 -10.42 -5.99
N GLY A 226 29.05 -10.46 -4.74
CA GLY A 226 29.89 -10.88 -3.61
C GLY A 226 30.43 -12.30 -3.77
N LEU A 227 29.52 -13.28 -3.74
CA LEU A 227 29.81 -14.70 -4.01
C LEU A 227 29.00 -15.19 -5.22
N ALA A 228 29.67 -15.87 -6.15
CA ALA A 228 29.07 -16.46 -7.34
C ALA A 228 29.33 -17.98 -7.39
N GLY A 229 28.34 -18.78 -7.02
CA GLY A 229 28.44 -20.24 -6.92
C GLY A 229 28.68 -20.94 -8.26
N GLY A 230 28.18 -20.38 -9.36
CA GLY A 230 28.31 -20.88 -10.74
C GLY A 230 27.91 -19.86 -11.80
N VAL A 231 28.08 -18.57 -11.52
CA VAL A 231 27.57 -17.49 -12.37
C VAL A 231 28.54 -17.15 -13.50
N ASP A 232 28.05 -17.13 -14.73
CA ASP A 232 28.79 -16.63 -15.88
C ASP A 232 28.63 -15.10 -16.02
N PHE A 233 29.74 -14.38 -16.04
CA PHE A 233 29.80 -12.92 -16.27
C PHE A 233 30.22 -12.66 -17.71
N THR A 234 29.43 -11.90 -18.47
CA THR A 234 29.72 -11.55 -19.87
C THR A 234 29.53 -10.06 -20.09
N SER A 235 30.56 -9.36 -20.58
CA SER A 235 30.47 -7.93 -20.90
C SER A 235 30.06 -7.05 -19.71
N CYS A 236 30.48 -7.40 -18.49
CA CYS A 236 30.14 -6.63 -17.30
C CYS A 236 31.28 -5.70 -16.87
N SER A 237 30.97 -4.61 -16.16
CA SER A 237 32.00 -3.68 -15.69
C SER A 237 31.84 -3.16 -14.26
N ASN A 238 32.96 -2.79 -13.64
CA ASN A 238 32.97 -2.11 -12.35
C ASN A 238 33.87 -0.88 -12.37
N VAL A 239 33.31 0.30 -12.13
CA VAL A 239 34.07 1.54 -11.90
C VAL A 239 33.99 2.02 -10.45
N GLY A 240 33.08 1.42 -9.66
CA GLY A 240 32.93 1.69 -8.24
C GLY A 240 34.12 1.25 -7.37
N THR A 241 34.29 1.94 -6.24
CA THR A 241 35.32 1.65 -5.24
C THR A 241 34.88 0.50 -4.32
N ILE A 242 35.79 -0.44 -4.06
CA ILE A 242 35.56 -1.64 -3.25
C ILE A 242 36.60 -1.70 -2.12
N SER A 243 36.16 -1.64 -0.87
CA SER A 243 37.01 -1.76 0.32
C SER A 243 36.66 -3.00 1.13
N ALA A 244 37.58 -3.97 1.25
CA ALA A 244 37.37 -5.16 2.07
C ALA A 244 38.66 -5.88 2.48
N PHE A 245 38.57 -6.80 3.44
CA PHE A 245 39.73 -7.49 4.04
C PHE A 245 40.03 -8.86 3.43
N GLU A 246 39.01 -9.65 3.10
CA GLU A 246 39.15 -11.03 2.64
C GLU A 246 38.33 -11.32 1.37
N TYR A 247 38.89 -12.09 0.43
CA TYR A 247 38.27 -12.47 -0.86
C TYR A 247 37.58 -11.30 -1.59
N VAL A 248 38.37 -10.31 -2.00
CA VAL A 248 37.87 -9.12 -2.71
C VAL A 248 38.14 -9.27 -4.20
N GLY A 249 37.18 -8.96 -5.07
CA GLY A 249 37.42 -8.98 -6.51
C GLY A 249 36.65 -7.90 -7.26
N ALA A 250 37.22 -7.43 -8.36
CA ALA A 250 36.69 -6.26 -9.05
C ALA A 250 35.31 -6.50 -9.68
N ILE A 251 35.06 -7.71 -10.18
CA ILE A 251 33.75 -8.14 -10.70
C ILE A 251 33.03 -8.98 -9.65
N SER A 252 33.71 -9.99 -9.09
CA SER A 252 33.17 -10.83 -8.03
C SER A 252 34.19 -11.15 -6.96
N GLY A 253 33.79 -11.23 -5.69
CA GLY A 253 34.68 -11.58 -4.59
C GLY A 253 35.22 -13.02 -4.71
N SER A 254 34.34 -13.93 -5.11
CA SER A 254 34.67 -15.32 -5.43
C SER A 254 33.69 -15.85 -6.47
N THR A 255 34.19 -16.47 -7.53
CA THR A 255 33.37 -17.08 -8.57
C THR A 255 33.92 -18.45 -9.00
N SER A 256 33.03 -19.38 -9.32
CA SER A 256 33.38 -20.64 -10.00
C SER A 256 32.94 -20.70 -11.47
N GLY A 257 32.21 -19.69 -11.95
CA GLY A 257 31.74 -19.57 -13.33
C GLY A 257 32.72 -18.87 -14.28
N ILE A 258 32.30 -18.64 -15.52
CA ILE A 258 33.14 -18.02 -16.56
C ILE A 258 33.09 -16.50 -16.42
N VAL A 259 34.24 -15.83 -16.54
CA VAL A 259 34.33 -14.37 -16.61
C VAL A 259 34.88 -14.00 -17.99
N GLN A 260 34.05 -13.38 -18.83
CA GLN A 260 34.37 -13.08 -20.22
C GLN A 260 34.07 -11.61 -20.55
N ASN A 261 35.03 -10.92 -21.17
CA ASN A 261 34.91 -9.51 -21.58
C ASN A 261 34.47 -8.58 -20.43
N CYS A 262 34.90 -8.87 -19.20
CA CYS A 262 34.58 -8.03 -18.06
C CYS A 262 35.73 -7.08 -17.74
N TYR A 263 35.43 -5.81 -17.51
CA TYR A 263 36.42 -4.74 -17.34
C TYR A 263 36.22 -3.98 -16.02
N TYR A 264 37.30 -3.50 -15.42
CA TYR A 264 37.18 -2.68 -14.20
C TYR A 264 38.18 -1.53 -14.16
N LEU A 265 37.83 -0.46 -13.44
CA LEU A 265 38.67 0.73 -13.29
C LEU A 265 39.93 0.41 -12.48
N GLU A 266 41.10 0.75 -13.01
CA GLU A 266 42.36 0.65 -12.28
C GLU A 266 42.29 1.54 -11.02
N GLY A 267 42.60 0.96 -9.86
CA GLY A 267 42.48 1.64 -8.58
C GLY A 267 41.08 1.58 -7.96
N CYS A 268 40.17 0.74 -8.48
CA CYS A 268 38.87 0.50 -7.85
C CYS A 268 38.97 -0.18 -6.47
N ASN A 269 40.17 -0.59 -6.03
CA ASN A 269 40.40 -1.06 -4.67
C ASN A 269 40.53 0.12 -3.71
N GLY A 270 39.68 0.15 -2.69
CA GLY A 270 39.80 1.05 -1.56
C GLY A 270 41.08 0.82 -0.76
N ALA A 271 41.33 1.72 0.20
CA ALA A 271 42.55 1.70 1.00
C ALA A 271 42.78 0.32 1.66
N ASN A 272 44.01 -0.18 1.61
CA ASN A 272 44.43 -1.46 2.19
C ASN A 272 43.75 -2.73 1.62
N THR A 273 43.19 -2.66 0.41
CA THR A 273 42.51 -3.80 -0.24
C THR A 273 43.35 -4.40 -1.37
N SER A 274 43.49 -5.73 -1.42
CA SER A 274 44.10 -6.48 -2.53
C SER A 274 43.05 -7.26 -3.31
N LEU A 275 42.94 -7.03 -4.63
CA LEU A 275 41.92 -7.64 -5.48
C LEU A 275 42.38 -8.97 -6.11
N ASN A 276 41.48 -9.93 -6.14
CA ASN A 276 41.50 -11.06 -7.06
C ASN A 276 40.99 -10.58 -8.43
N ALA A 277 41.82 -10.72 -9.46
CA ALA A 277 41.52 -10.23 -10.81
C ALA A 277 40.55 -11.16 -11.55
N TYR A 278 39.26 -11.04 -11.24
CA TYR A 278 38.19 -11.54 -12.10
C TYR A 278 37.81 -10.41 -13.07
N GLY A 279 38.35 -10.42 -14.28
CA GLY A 279 38.21 -9.35 -15.29
C GLY A 279 39.54 -8.68 -15.68
N GLU A 280 39.51 -7.75 -16.64
CA GLU A 280 40.67 -6.97 -17.10
C GLU A 280 40.63 -5.52 -16.58
N SER A 281 41.75 -5.04 -16.00
CA SER A 281 41.86 -3.65 -15.54
C SER A 281 42.01 -2.66 -16.71
N LYS A 282 41.37 -1.51 -16.59
CA LYS A 282 41.42 -0.40 -17.56
C LYS A 282 41.61 0.94 -16.86
N THR A 283 42.37 1.84 -17.48
CA THR A 283 42.64 3.18 -16.92
C THR A 283 41.40 4.07 -16.99
N ALA A 284 41.34 5.11 -16.17
CA ALA A 284 40.26 6.11 -16.23
C ALA A 284 40.14 6.75 -17.62
N GLU A 285 41.26 6.94 -18.33
CA GLU A 285 41.27 7.50 -19.68
C GLU A 285 40.64 6.54 -20.71
N GLU A 286 40.91 5.24 -20.62
CA GLU A 286 40.29 4.23 -21.50
C GLU A 286 38.78 4.09 -21.28
N PHE A 287 38.30 4.37 -20.06
CA PHE A 287 36.86 4.50 -19.81
C PHE A 287 36.31 5.78 -20.45
N LYS A 288 36.96 6.94 -20.21
CA LYS A 288 36.52 8.25 -20.73
C LYS A 288 36.55 8.39 -22.24
N ASP A 289 37.50 7.77 -22.92
CA ASP A 289 37.67 7.92 -24.37
C ASP A 289 36.73 7.03 -25.21
N GLY A 290 35.97 6.12 -24.55
CA GLY A 290 35.03 5.20 -25.19
C GLY A 290 35.64 3.87 -25.65
N SER A 291 36.93 3.62 -25.38
CA SER A 291 37.60 2.36 -25.69
C SER A 291 36.97 1.18 -24.97
N VAL A 292 36.62 1.35 -23.68
CA VAL A 292 35.93 0.30 -22.91
C VAL A 292 34.52 0.04 -23.43
N CYS A 293 33.75 1.08 -23.77
CA CYS A 293 32.44 0.95 -24.42
C CYS A 293 32.55 0.09 -25.70
N THR A 294 33.54 0.37 -26.54
CA THR A 294 33.79 -0.42 -27.77
C THR A 294 34.04 -1.90 -27.46
N LEU A 295 34.77 -2.21 -26.38
CA LEU A 295 35.02 -3.59 -25.94
C LEU A 295 33.78 -4.27 -25.36
N LEU A 296 32.88 -3.49 -24.75
CA LEU A 296 31.58 -3.93 -24.24
C LEU A 296 30.54 -4.12 -25.36
N GLY A 297 30.84 -3.73 -26.60
CA GLY A 297 29.96 -3.91 -27.76
C GLY A 297 29.27 -2.64 -28.27
N GLY A 298 29.59 -1.47 -27.72
CA GLY A 298 28.99 -0.19 -28.11
C GLY A 298 28.92 0.78 -26.95
N HIS A 299 28.21 1.89 -27.09
CA HIS A 299 27.83 2.73 -25.94
C HIS A 299 26.54 2.15 -25.36
N PRO A 300 26.60 1.41 -24.25
CA PRO A 300 25.45 0.64 -23.79
C PRO A 300 24.38 1.53 -23.14
N TYR A 301 24.73 2.76 -22.75
CA TYR A 301 23.84 3.64 -21.98
C TYR A 301 24.06 5.11 -22.31
N TYR A 302 22.97 5.87 -22.35
CA TYR A 302 22.95 7.32 -22.42
C TYR A 302 22.07 7.87 -21.28
N ASP A 303 22.46 8.99 -20.68
CA ASP A 303 21.62 9.71 -19.72
C ASP A 303 20.37 10.32 -20.40
N GLU A 304 19.50 10.93 -19.60
CA GLU A 304 18.27 11.60 -20.08
C GLU A 304 18.52 12.67 -21.16
N ASN A 305 19.73 13.23 -21.19
CA ASN A 305 20.15 14.22 -22.19
C ASN A 305 20.84 13.58 -23.39
N GLY A 306 20.98 12.25 -23.46
CA GLY A 306 21.58 11.53 -24.58
C GLY A 306 23.12 11.44 -24.55
N PHE A 307 23.77 11.75 -23.42
CA PHE A 307 25.21 11.62 -23.23
C PHE A 307 25.57 10.27 -22.61
N CYS A 308 26.64 9.63 -23.10
CA CYS A 308 27.06 8.34 -22.58
C CYS A 308 27.61 8.48 -21.16
N VAL A 309 27.04 7.75 -20.20
CA VAL A 309 27.50 7.83 -18.79
C VAL A 309 28.86 7.19 -18.53
N TYR A 310 29.34 6.37 -19.45
CA TYR A 310 30.63 5.69 -19.30
C TYR A 310 31.80 6.49 -19.89
N CYS A 311 31.53 7.42 -20.82
CA CYS A 311 32.57 8.06 -21.60
C CYS A 311 32.13 9.40 -22.17
N ASP A 312 33.07 10.31 -22.38
CA ASP A 312 32.80 11.69 -22.81
C ASP A 312 32.55 11.80 -24.32
N THR A 313 32.69 10.69 -25.06
CA THR A 313 32.68 10.64 -26.53
C THR A 313 31.44 9.98 -27.12
N GLY A 314 30.61 9.35 -26.28
CA GLY A 314 29.41 8.65 -26.71
C GLY A 314 28.19 9.57 -26.72
N TYR A 315 27.57 9.72 -27.89
CA TYR A 315 26.37 10.53 -28.07
C TYR A 315 25.25 9.70 -28.69
N GLN A 316 24.03 9.85 -28.19
CA GLN A 316 22.86 9.13 -28.71
C GLN A 316 22.64 9.49 -30.17
N GLN A 317 22.36 8.49 -31.00
CA GLN A 317 22.06 8.71 -32.41
C GLN A 317 20.57 9.07 -32.60
N PRO A 318 20.25 10.19 -33.26
CA PRO A 318 18.88 10.53 -33.63
C PRO A 318 18.30 9.59 -34.68
N VAL A 319 16.99 9.38 -34.57
CA VAL A 319 16.21 8.68 -35.60
C VAL A 319 16.11 9.53 -36.88
N ARG A 320 15.78 8.88 -38.00
CA ARG A 320 15.56 9.55 -39.28
C ARG A 320 14.09 9.51 -39.67
N ASN A 321 13.56 10.65 -40.05
CA ASN A 321 12.22 10.75 -40.60
C ASN A 321 12.12 10.18 -42.03
N ALA A 322 10.90 10.10 -42.56
CA ALA A 322 10.64 9.61 -43.92
C ALA A 322 11.34 10.44 -45.03
N ALA A 323 11.70 11.70 -44.76
CA ALA A 323 12.46 12.56 -45.66
C ALA A 323 13.98 12.38 -45.54
N GLY A 324 14.44 11.51 -44.66
CA GLY A 324 15.85 11.20 -44.41
C GLY A 324 16.58 12.24 -43.55
N GLN A 325 15.86 13.15 -42.89
CA GLN A 325 16.40 14.12 -41.94
C GLN A 325 16.52 13.47 -40.55
N TYR A 326 17.56 13.83 -39.81
CA TYR A 326 17.68 13.44 -38.40
C TYR A 326 16.74 14.28 -37.53
N GLU A 327 15.94 13.63 -36.70
CA GLU A 327 15.07 14.28 -35.71
C GLU A 327 15.84 14.40 -34.40
N ILE A 328 16.14 15.64 -34.00
CA ILE A 328 16.96 15.92 -32.82
C ILE A 328 16.05 16.47 -31.72
N SER A 329 16.04 15.76 -30.60
CA SER A 329 15.22 16.02 -29.42
C SER A 329 16.04 16.18 -28.13
N SER A 330 17.30 15.73 -28.11
CA SER A 330 18.18 15.82 -26.94
C SER A 330 19.54 16.47 -27.24
N ALA A 331 20.27 16.84 -26.18
CA ALA A 331 21.60 17.41 -26.29
C ALA A 331 22.60 16.41 -26.90
N GLY A 332 22.54 15.14 -26.50
CA GLY A 332 23.33 14.05 -27.03
C GLY A 332 23.13 13.88 -28.52
N GLU A 333 21.87 13.87 -29.00
CA GLU A 333 21.58 13.79 -30.43
C GLU A 333 22.16 14.97 -31.23
N LEU A 334 22.17 16.17 -30.64
CA LEU A 334 22.79 17.36 -31.22
C LEU A 334 24.32 17.21 -31.32
N TYR A 335 24.97 16.74 -30.27
CA TYR A 335 26.42 16.49 -30.24
C TYR A 335 26.82 15.37 -31.21
N TRP A 336 26.00 14.33 -31.30
CA TRP A 336 26.15 13.29 -32.31
C TRP A 336 26.10 13.88 -33.71
N PHE A 337 25.10 14.72 -34.01
CA PHE A 337 24.95 15.35 -35.31
C PHE A 337 26.16 16.23 -35.67
N ALA A 338 26.67 17.01 -34.71
CA ALA A 338 27.90 17.80 -34.89
C ALA A 338 29.09 16.90 -35.23
N SER A 339 29.28 15.80 -34.49
CA SER A 339 30.32 14.81 -34.76
C SER A 339 30.18 14.21 -36.16
N GLN A 340 28.98 13.82 -36.57
CA GLN A 340 28.73 13.25 -37.90
C GLN A 340 29.05 14.21 -39.04
N VAL A 341 28.66 15.48 -38.93
CA VAL A 341 29.00 16.51 -39.92
C VAL A 341 30.51 16.70 -39.99
N ASN A 342 31.16 16.78 -38.82
CA ASN A 342 32.58 17.07 -38.69
C ASN A 342 33.48 15.89 -39.08
N THR A 343 32.97 14.65 -39.15
CA THR A 343 33.80 13.46 -39.42
C THR A 343 33.36 12.67 -40.64
N GLN A 344 32.06 12.60 -40.97
CA GLN A 344 31.51 11.66 -41.95
C GLN A 344 30.74 12.37 -43.06
N ASN A 345 29.63 13.05 -42.76
CA ASN A 345 28.67 13.54 -43.73
C ASN A 345 28.34 15.03 -43.56
N ALA A 346 29.08 15.89 -44.27
CA ALA A 346 28.88 17.34 -44.23
C ALA A 346 27.54 17.81 -44.85
N SER A 347 26.82 16.96 -45.58
CA SER A 347 25.52 17.25 -46.20
C SER A 347 24.35 16.66 -45.42
N ALA A 348 24.57 16.20 -44.18
CA ALA A 348 23.52 15.71 -43.29
C ALA A 348 22.43 16.77 -43.09
N LYS A 349 21.17 16.33 -42.99
CA LYS A 349 20.02 17.22 -42.77
C LYS A 349 19.42 16.91 -41.41
N ALA A 350 19.00 17.92 -40.68
CA ALA A 350 18.38 17.77 -39.36
C ALA A 350 17.18 18.68 -39.19
N VAL A 351 16.28 18.24 -38.32
CA VAL A 351 15.12 18.96 -37.84
C VAL A 351 15.06 18.85 -36.32
N LEU A 352 14.82 19.95 -35.62
CA LEU A 352 14.56 19.88 -34.18
C LEU A 352 13.11 19.49 -33.92
N THR A 353 12.89 18.64 -32.92
CA THR A 353 11.55 18.21 -32.47
C THR A 353 11.26 18.59 -31.02
N ALA A 354 12.25 19.15 -30.31
CA ALA A 354 12.13 19.67 -28.96
C ALA A 354 13.13 20.81 -28.76
N ASP A 355 12.92 21.59 -27.69
CA ASP A 355 13.93 22.51 -27.19
C ASP A 355 15.06 21.72 -26.51
N ILE A 356 16.31 22.17 -26.66
CA ILE A 356 17.49 21.46 -26.20
C ILE A 356 18.26 22.35 -25.22
N THR A 357 18.46 21.88 -23.99
CA THR A 357 19.32 22.52 -23.00
C THR A 357 20.54 21.66 -22.74
N VAL A 358 21.74 22.22 -22.88
CA VAL A 358 23.00 21.49 -22.69
C VAL A 358 23.59 21.71 -21.29
N ASN A 359 23.80 22.98 -20.93
CA ASN A 359 24.21 23.40 -19.60
C ASN A 359 23.13 24.33 -19.05
N PRO A 360 22.27 23.88 -18.13
CA PRO A 360 21.23 24.72 -17.53
C PRO A 360 21.82 25.95 -16.83
N ASP A 361 21.15 27.10 -16.97
CA ASP A 361 21.52 28.39 -16.36
C ASP A 361 22.99 28.77 -16.57
N LEU A 362 23.52 28.51 -17.78
CA LEU A 362 24.95 28.66 -18.09
C LEU A 362 25.42 30.09 -17.81
N LEU A 363 24.75 31.11 -18.34
CA LEU A 363 25.22 32.48 -18.19
C LEU A 363 25.14 32.98 -16.75
N GLN A 364 24.19 32.48 -15.95
CA GLN A 364 24.08 32.82 -14.54
C GLN A 364 25.15 32.12 -13.68
N SER A 365 25.56 30.91 -14.07
CA SER A 365 26.52 30.09 -13.34
C SER A 365 28.00 30.39 -13.67
N LEU A 366 28.28 31.16 -14.73
CA LEU A 366 29.65 31.54 -15.09
C LEU A 366 30.33 32.39 -14.01
N GLN A 367 31.53 31.98 -13.62
CA GLN A 367 32.39 32.72 -12.71
C GLN A 367 33.57 33.33 -13.46
N PHE A 368 33.89 34.59 -13.15
CA PHE A 368 34.95 35.34 -13.82
C PHE A 368 36.03 35.81 -12.83
N ASP A 369 37.29 35.76 -13.25
CA ASP A 369 38.40 36.42 -12.56
C ASP A 369 38.37 37.96 -12.75
N ALA A 370 39.31 38.67 -12.11
CA ALA A 370 39.40 40.13 -12.21
C ALA A 370 39.73 40.63 -13.64
N GLU A 371 40.26 39.74 -14.49
CA GLU A 371 40.63 39.99 -15.88
C GLU A 371 39.52 39.59 -16.87
N GLY A 372 38.39 39.07 -16.38
CA GLY A 372 37.24 38.66 -17.18
C GLY A 372 37.39 37.29 -17.87
N ASN A 373 38.25 36.39 -17.36
CA ASN A 373 38.34 35.01 -17.81
C ASN A 373 37.44 34.09 -16.98
N VAL A 374 36.81 33.12 -17.63
CA VAL A 374 35.98 32.11 -16.96
C VAL A 374 36.85 31.18 -16.11
N THR A 375 36.52 31.02 -14.82
CA THR A 375 37.30 30.20 -13.87
C THR A 375 36.73 28.80 -13.65
N ASN A 376 35.43 28.60 -13.89
CA ASN A 376 34.72 27.33 -13.71
C ASN A 376 34.39 26.64 -15.05
N GLY A 377 35.19 26.89 -16.09
CA GLY A 377 34.92 26.37 -17.43
C GLY A 377 34.96 24.84 -17.56
N SER A 378 35.67 24.16 -16.65
CA SER A 378 35.74 22.70 -16.58
C SER A 378 34.45 22.02 -16.12
N ASP A 379 33.53 22.81 -15.55
CA ASP A 379 32.30 22.30 -14.95
C ASP A 379 31.18 22.16 -16.00
N PHE A 380 31.42 22.66 -17.22
CA PHE A 380 30.46 22.67 -18.32
C PHE A 380 30.83 21.71 -19.43
N THR A 381 29.82 21.11 -20.06
CA THR A 381 29.98 20.33 -21.28
C THR A 381 30.35 21.25 -22.44
N ALA A 382 31.57 21.08 -22.96
CA ALA A 382 32.13 21.94 -24.00
C ALA A 382 31.52 21.66 -25.38
N TRP A 383 31.09 22.72 -26.07
CA TRP A 383 30.50 22.63 -27.39
C TRP A 383 31.55 22.57 -28.49
N THR A 384 31.36 21.70 -29.49
CA THR A 384 32.12 21.70 -30.74
C THR A 384 31.25 22.19 -31.90
N PRO A 385 31.57 23.31 -32.56
CA PRO A 385 30.74 23.86 -33.62
C PRO A 385 30.48 22.89 -34.79
N ILE A 386 29.26 22.93 -35.33
CA ILE A 386 28.88 22.15 -36.51
C ILE A 386 29.52 22.74 -37.77
N GLY A 387 30.29 21.91 -38.47
CA GLY A 387 31.01 22.31 -39.68
C GLY A 387 32.33 23.02 -39.37
N THR A 388 33.40 22.59 -40.05
CA THR A 388 34.75 23.12 -39.90
C THR A 388 35.28 23.66 -41.23
N SER A 389 36.42 24.36 -41.20
CA SER A 389 37.07 24.85 -42.44
C SER A 389 37.49 23.72 -43.40
N SER A 390 37.70 22.49 -42.90
CA SER A 390 38.01 21.32 -43.72
C SER A 390 36.76 20.53 -44.13
N ARG A 391 35.66 20.66 -43.37
CA ARG A 391 34.36 20.01 -43.62
C ARG A 391 33.23 21.02 -43.41
N VAL A 392 33.04 21.87 -44.42
CA VAL A 392 32.00 22.91 -44.41
C VAL A 392 30.61 22.28 -44.44
N TYR A 393 29.73 22.68 -43.52
CA TYR A 393 28.35 22.17 -43.47
C TYR A 393 27.55 22.59 -44.72
N GLN A 394 26.98 21.62 -45.44
CA GLN A 394 26.28 21.81 -46.72
C GLN A 394 24.81 21.36 -46.68
N GLY A 395 24.35 20.88 -45.52
CA GLY A 395 23.01 20.36 -45.33
C GLY A 395 21.94 21.42 -45.09
N THR A 396 20.78 20.97 -44.60
CA THR A 396 19.70 21.83 -44.12
C THR A 396 19.47 21.51 -42.65
N PHE A 397 19.62 22.52 -41.79
CA PHE A 397 19.27 22.44 -40.37
C PHE A 397 18.05 23.34 -40.13
N ASP A 398 16.92 22.74 -39.78
CA ASP A 398 15.67 23.45 -39.50
C ASP A 398 15.32 23.30 -38.02
N GLY A 399 15.36 24.41 -37.27
CA GLY A 399 15.00 24.39 -35.86
C GLY A 399 13.50 24.32 -35.61
N GLN A 400 12.64 24.49 -36.62
CA GLN A 400 11.17 24.52 -36.48
C GLN A 400 10.63 25.48 -35.40
N GLY A 401 11.41 26.50 -35.01
CA GLY A 401 11.08 27.44 -33.94
C GLY A 401 11.56 27.03 -32.55
N HIS A 402 12.23 25.87 -32.42
CA HIS A 402 12.82 25.41 -31.17
C HIS A 402 14.06 26.19 -30.76
N THR A 403 14.35 26.12 -29.46
CA THR A 403 15.51 26.76 -28.82
C THR A 403 16.61 25.74 -28.53
N ILE A 404 17.87 26.11 -28.78
CA ILE A 404 19.05 25.44 -28.23
C ILE A 404 19.70 26.38 -27.21
N SER A 405 19.89 25.92 -25.98
CA SER A 405 20.43 26.70 -24.87
C SER A 405 21.63 26.04 -24.19
N GLY A 406 22.40 26.83 -23.43
CA GLY A 406 23.49 26.31 -22.61
C GLY A 406 24.74 25.90 -23.38
N LEU A 407 25.00 26.40 -24.59
CA LEU A 407 26.22 26.05 -25.33
C LEU A 407 27.43 26.81 -24.78
N TYR A 408 28.46 26.07 -24.34
CA TYR A 408 29.68 26.64 -23.79
C TYR A 408 30.89 26.45 -24.72
N PHE A 409 31.53 27.54 -25.14
CA PHE A 409 32.81 27.54 -25.84
C PHE A 409 33.73 28.64 -25.32
N ASN A 410 34.95 28.29 -24.93
CA ASN A 410 35.91 29.26 -24.40
C ASN A 410 37.36 28.93 -24.81
N ASP A 411 37.70 29.22 -26.06
CA ASP A 411 39.08 29.14 -26.56
C ASP A 411 39.39 30.33 -27.47
N LYS A 412 40.11 31.32 -26.92
CA LYS A 412 40.52 32.56 -27.60
C LYS A 412 41.53 32.34 -28.74
N THR A 413 41.96 31.11 -28.99
CA THR A 413 42.87 30.75 -30.08
C THR A 413 42.15 30.21 -31.32
N GLN A 414 40.91 29.75 -31.18
CA GLN A 414 40.13 29.11 -32.24
C GLN A 414 39.26 30.11 -33.01
N GLU A 415 39.04 29.81 -34.28
CA GLU A 415 38.27 30.63 -35.23
C GLU A 415 37.00 29.88 -35.64
N PHE A 416 36.01 30.60 -36.17
CA PHE A 416 34.74 30.05 -36.67
C PHE A 416 33.88 29.43 -35.56
N ILE A 417 33.39 30.28 -34.66
CA ILE A 417 32.67 29.86 -33.45
C ILE A 417 31.19 30.26 -33.53
N GLY A 418 30.33 29.35 -33.11
CA GLY A 418 28.87 29.49 -32.96
C GLY A 418 28.24 28.10 -32.79
N LEU A 419 26.92 28.00 -32.88
CA LEU A 419 26.26 26.69 -33.06
C LEU A 419 26.85 25.98 -34.30
N PHE A 420 27.00 26.74 -35.39
CA PHE A 420 27.74 26.34 -36.57
C PHE A 420 29.08 27.07 -36.66
N GLY A 421 30.16 26.35 -36.95
CA GLY A 421 31.44 27.00 -37.18
C GLY A 421 31.50 27.56 -38.60
N TYR A 422 31.33 26.67 -39.58
CA TYR A 422 31.49 26.99 -41.00
C TYR A 422 30.37 26.35 -41.83
N ALA A 423 29.52 27.17 -42.46
CA ALA A 423 28.35 26.70 -43.20
C ALA A 423 28.22 27.29 -44.63
N GLN A 424 27.93 26.41 -45.58
CA GLN A 424 27.50 26.69 -46.96
C GLN A 424 26.06 26.21 -47.23
N GLY A 425 25.48 25.43 -46.32
CA GLY A 425 24.10 24.96 -46.37
C GLY A 425 23.06 25.99 -45.92
N THR A 426 21.90 25.49 -45.51
CA THR A 426 20.79 26.27 -44.99
C THR A 426 20.64 26.05 -43.48
N ILE A 427 20.57 27.15 -42.72
CA ILE A 427 20.26 27.16 -41.29
C ILE A 427 19.01 28.02 -41.12
N GLN A 428 17.94 27.47 -40.52
CA GLN A 428 16.69 28.23 -40.37
C GLN A 428 15.89 27.93 -39.11
N ASN A 429 15.02 28.86 -38.73
CA ASN A 429 13.99 28.72 -37.69
C ASN A 429 14.55 28.24 -36.33
N ILE A 430 15.62 28.84 -35.83
CA ILE A 430 16.26 28.41 -34.58
C ILE A 430 16.58 29.60 -33.66
N HIS A 431 16.29 29.44 -32.38
CA HIS A 431 16.78 30.32 -31.33
C HIS A 431 17.98 29.70 -30.62
N VAL A 432 19.09 30.45 -30.47
CA VAL A 432 20.21 30.06 -29.62
C VAL A 432 20.22 30.96 -28.39
N ALA A 433 19.98 30.37 -27.22
CA ALA A 433 19.80 31.07 -25.95
C ALA A 433 20.86 30.68 -24.93
N ASP A 434 20.99 31.46 -23.84
CA ASP A 434 21.79 31.12 -22.65
C ASP A 434 23.14 30.48 -22.98
N SER A 435 23.83 31.00 -24.00
CA SER A 435 25.04 30.37 -24.56
C SER A 435 26.20 31.33 -24.47
N TYR A 436 27.40 30.79 -24.20
CA TYR A 436 28.63 31.54 -24.04
C TYR A 436 29.64 31.13 -25.11
N PHE A 437 29.95 32.03 -26.04
CA PHE A 437 30.94 31.82 -27.09
C PHE A 437 32.08 32.83 -26.98
N ASN A 438 33.27 32.37 -26.64
CA ASN A 438 34.48 33.18 -26.57
C ASN A 438 35.59 32.60 -27.45
N GLY A 439 35.77 33.20 -28.63
CA GLY A 439 36.70 32.74 -29.66
C GLY A 439 37.72 33.80 -30.07
N LYS A 440 38.47 33.53 -31.14
CA LYS A 440 39.44 34.47 -31.73
C LYS A 440 38.81 35.35 -32.81
N GLU A 441 38.39 34.76 -33.93
CA GLU A 441 37.90 35.45 -35.12
C GLU A 441 36.69 34.70 -35.72
N CYS A 442 35.77 35.43 -36.38
CA CYS A 442 34.53 34.89 -36.93
C CYS A 442 33.68 34.21 -35.84
N VAL A 443 33.25 35.00 -34.85
CA VAL A 443 32.44 34.53 -33.73
C VAL A 443 31.01 35.05 -33.90
N GLY A 444 30.04 34.14 -33.97
CA GLY A 444 28.62 34.46 -34.03
C GLY A 444 27.80 33.56 -33.10
N GLY A 445 26.68 34.06 -32.60
CA GLY A 445 25.83 33.29 -31.70
C GLY A 445 25.20 32.06 -32.36
N VAL A 446 24.93 32.13 -33.66
CA VAL A 446 24.37 31.01 -34.45
C VAL A 446 25.40 30.45 -35.43
N CYS A 447 26.17 31.30 -36.12
CA CYS A 447 27.21 30.82 -37.03
C CYS A 447 28.47 31.68 -37.05
N GLY A 448 29.65 31.05 -37.02
CA GLY A 448 30.92 31.76 -37.19
C GLY A 448 31.06 32.35 -38.59
N LEU A 449 30.98 31.51 -39.63
CA LEU A 449 31.11 31.92 -41.04
C LEU A 449 30.08 31.27 -41.97
N ILE A 450 29.33 32.12 -42.67
CA ILE A 450 28.52 31.71 -43.83
C ILE A 450 29.32 31.89 -45.12
N TYR A 451 29.44 30.83 -45.93
CA TYR A 451 30.32 30.78 -47.10
C TYR A 451 29.58 30.40 -48.39
N GLN A 452 29.95 31.05 -49.50
CA GLN A 452 29.62 30.67 -50.90
C GLN A 452 28.18 30.13 -51.11
N GLY A 453 27.19 31.00 -50.96
CA GLY A 453 25.79 30.65 -51.20
C GLY A 453 25.02 30.06 -50.01
N GLY A 454 25.66 29.93 -48.84
CA GLY A 454 24.95 29.59 -47.61
C GLY A 454 23.88 30.60 -47.22
N THR A 455 22.80 30.11 -46.62
CA THR A 455 21.61 30.89 -46.27
C THR A 455 21.27 30.71 -44.79
N MET A 456 21.01 31.83 -44.10
CA MET A 456 20.49 31.83 -42.74
C MET A 456 19.19 32.63 -42.66
N THR A 457 18.12 32.02 -42.17
CA THR A 457 16.80 32.66 -42.11
C THR A 457 16.02 32.35 -40.83
N HIS A 458 15.38 33.35 -40.22
CA HIS A 458 14.56 33.15 -39.02
C HIS A 458 15.37 32.59 -37.84
N CYS A 459 16.58 33.13 -37.64
CA CYS A 459 17.46 32.71 -36.54
C CYS A 459 17.66 33.85 -35.54
N SER A 460 17.68 33.53 -34.25
CA SER A 460 17.79 34.52 -33.18
C SER A 460 18.82 34.11 -32.13
N PHE A 461 19.46 35.10 -31.48
CA PHE A 461 20.44 34.88 -30.41
C PHE A 461 20.15 35.71 -29.16
N SER A 462 20.27 35.11 -27.98
CA SER A 462 20.09 35.77 -26.67
C SER A 462 21.21 35.45 -25.65
N GLY A 463 22.37 34.99 -26.11
CA GLY A 463 23.51 34.65 -25.25
C GLY A 463 24.60 35.72 -25.15
N THR A 464 25.85 35.30 -24.91
CA THR A 464 27.05 36.14 -24.93
C THR A 464 28.04 35.67 -25.99
N VAL A 465 28.45 36.57 -26.89
CA VAL A 465 29.52 36.33 -27.87
C VAL A 465 30.68 37.29 -27.65
N SER A 466 31.90 36.77 -27.68
CA SER A 466 33.14 37.51 -27.47
C SER A 466 34.23 37.07 -28.45
N GLY A 467 34.98 38.03 -28.99
CA GLY A 467 36.10 37.74 -29.88
C GLY A 467 37.06 38.92 -30.09
N VAL A 468 38.00 38.73 -31.01
CA VAL A 468 39.03 39.73 -31.37
C VAL A 468 38.71 40.41 -32.70
N ASP A 469 38.17 39.70 -33.69
CA ASP A 469 37.74 40.28 -34.98
C ASP A 469 36.55 39.52 -35.57
N ALA A 470 35.78 40.18 -36.45
CA ALA A 470 34.57 39.64 -37.08
C ALA A 470 33.59 38.99 -36.08
N VAL A 471 33.10 39.79 -35.13
CA VAL A 471 32.15 39.35 -34.09
C VAL A 471 30.76 39.90 -34.38
N GLY A 472 29.77 39.02 -34.51
CA GLY A 472 28.37 39.41 -34.72
C GLY A 472 27.45 38.72 -33.73
N GLY A 473 26.34 39.37 -33.36
CA GLY A 473 25.36 38.74 -32.47
C GLY A 473 24.82 37.42 -33.00
N VAL A 474 24.54 37.34 -34.31
CA VAL A 474 24.04 36.11 -34.95
C VAL A 474 25.12 35.42 -35.78
N VAL A 475 25.82 36.19 -36.63
CA VAL A 475 26.83 35.66 -37.54
C VAL A 475 28.13 36.44 -37.45
N GLY A 476 29.28 35.77 -37.28
CA GLY A 476 30.58 36.43 -37.25
C GLY A 476 30.90 37.11 -38.59
N GLN A 477 30.94 36.32 -39.66
CA GLN A 477 31.19 36.79 -41.02
C GLN A 477 30.29 36.11 -42.08
N SER A 478 29.97 36.85 -43.15
CA SER A 478 29.32 36.29 -44.33
C SER A 478 30.11 36.58 -45.61
N TYR A 479 30.50 35.53 -46.34
CA TYR A 479 31.20 35.61 -47.63
C TYR A 479 30.30 35.07 -48.75
N ARG A 480 29.72 35.98 -49.56
CA ARG A 480 28.75 35.65 -50.62
C ARG A 480 27.55 34.83 -50.11
N GLY A 481 27.15 35.02 -48.85
CA GLY A 481 25.98 34.39 -48.24
C GLY A 481 24.79 35.33 -48.09
N ALA A 482 23.64 34.79 -47.68
CA ALA A 482 22.43 35.55 -47.40
C ALA A 482 21.96 35.32 -45.96
N VAL A 483 21.74 36.40 -45.23
CA VAL A 483 21.15 36.40 -43.88
C VAL A 483 19.88 37.23 -43.93
N SER A 484 18.74 36.69 -43.48
CA SER A 484 17.49 37.45 -43.46
C SER A 484 16.53 37.04 -42.38
N GLY A 485 15.73 37.97 -41.86
CA GLY A 485 14.76 37.64 -40.81
C GLY A 485 15.47 37.14 -39.55
N CYS A 486 16.54 37.78 -39.10
CA CYS A 486 17.28 37.31 -37.92
C CYS A 486 17.27 38.36 -36.81
N SER A 487 17.40 37.94 -35.55
CA SER A 487 17.45 38.87 -34.42
C SER A 487 18.55 38.60 -33.41
N ASN A 488 19.01 39.66 -32.73
CA ASN A 488 19.93 39.53 -31.61
C ASN A 488 19.48 40.39 -30.43
N VAL A 489 19.37 39.76 -29.26
CA VAL A 489 19.24 40.46 -27.98
C VAL A 489 20.35 40.09 -26.99
N GLY A 490 21.24 39.19 -27.40
CA GLY A 490 22.42 38.79 -26.66
C GLY A 490 23.56 39.82 -26.71
N THR A 491 24.49 39.69 -25.77
CA THR A 491 25.62 40.61 -25.61
C THR A 491 26.72 40.31 -26.62
N VAL A 492 27.22 41.34 -27.30
CA VAL A 492 28.27 41.25 -28.33
C VAL A 492 29.50 42.06 -27.90
N SER A 493 30.61 41.37 -27.61
CA SER A 493 31.86 41.99 -27.17
C SER A 493 32.99 41.75 -28.16
N CYS A 494 33.75 42.79 -28.51
CA CYS A 494 34.91 42.65 -29.40
C CYS A 494 36.09 43.48 -28.89
N SER A 495 37.22 42.83 -28.67
CA SER A 495 38.44 43.48 -28.16
C SER A 495 39.29 44.13 -29.27
N GLY A 496 39.18 43.66 -30.51
CA GLY A 496 39.72 44.34 -31.70
C GLY A 496 38.70 45.29 -32.33
N ARG A 497 39.16 46.26 -33.12
CA ARG A 497 38.32 47.38 -33.61
C ARG A 497 37.85 47.28 -35.06
N ASN A 498 38.07 46.13 -35.74
CA ASN A 498 37.96 46.10 -37.19
C ASN A 498 36.57 45.70 -37.71
N SER A 499 35.88 44.72 -37.10
CA SER A 499 34.58 44.25 -37.59
C SER A 499 33.65 43.71 -36.49
N VAL A 500 32.75 44.54 -35.97
CA VAL A 500 31.74 44.13 -34.97
C VAL A 500 30.36 44.73 -35.26
N GLY A 501 29.29 43.94 -35.07
CA GLY A 501 27.92 44.38 -35.32
C GLY A 501 26.83 43.58 -34.59
N GLY A 502 25.63 44.17 -34.48
CA GLY A 502 24.50 43.58 -33.75
C GLY A 502 23.98 42.27 -34.35
N ILE A 503 23.98 42.13 -35.68
CA ILE A 503 23.61 40.89 -36.38
C ILE A 503 24.83 40.23 -37.03
N LEU A 504 25.55 40.94 -37.91
CA LEU A 504 26.81 40.48 -38.51
C LEU A 504 28.01 41.33 -38.08
N GLY A 505 29.16 40.69 -37.86
CA GLY A 505 30.44 41.36 -37.68
C GLY A 505 30.97 41.93 -39.01
N PHE A 506 31.06 41.10 -40.05
CA PHE A 506 31.58 41.48 -41.37
C PHE A 506 30.84 40.83 -42.56
N VAL A 507 30.69 41.57 -43.67
CA VAL A 507 30.05 41.09 -44.90
C VAL A 507 30.94 41.33 -46.13
N TRP A 508 31.21 40.27 -46.90
CA TRP A 508 31.91 40.34 -48.18
C TRP A 508 31.02 39.82 -49.31
N HIS A 509 30.49 40.72 -50.15
CA HIS A 509 29.56 40.38 -51.25
C HIS A 509 28.33 39.55 -50.84
N GLY A 510 27.93 39.58 -49.57
CA GLY A 510 26.70 38.96 -49.06
C GLY A 510 25.55 39.96 -48.88
N THR A 511 24.40 39.50 -48.39
CA THR A 511 23.24 40.36 -48.08
C THR A 511 22.68 40.12 -46.69
N VAL A 512 22.31 41.19 -46.00
CA VAL A 512 21.53 41.17 -44.74
C VAL A 512 20.22 41.91 -44.98
N ARG A 513 19.07 41.29 -44.67
CA ARG A 513 17.73 41.90 -44.85
C ARG A 513 16.84 41.59 -43.65
N ASP A 514 15.91 42.50 -43.34
CA ASP A 514 14.83 42.25 -42.36
C ASP A 514 15.35 41.65 -41.04
N SER A 515 16.49 42.14 -40.55
CA SER A 515 17.13 41.64 -39.32
C SER A 515 17.28 42.76 -38.30
N TYR A 516 17.01 42.46 -37.03
CA TYR A 516 16.82 43.45 -35.96
C TYR A 516 17.61 43.10 -34.69
N TYR A 517 18.28 44.08 -34.08
CA TYR A 517 19.00 43.87 -32.83
C TYR A 517 18.55 44.83 -31.73
N LEU A 518 18.67 44.41 -30.47
CA LEU A 518 18.36 45.23 -29.31
C LEU A 518 19.37 46.37 -29.14
N GLU A 519 18.85 47.58 -29.02
CA GLU A 519 19.67 48.75 -28.69
C GLU A 519 20.41 48.51 -27.36
N GLY A 520 21.73 48.71 -27.37
CA GLY A 520 22.58 48.46 -26.21
C GLY A 520 23.10 47.02 -26.07
N CYS A 521 22.88 46.15 -27.05
CA CYS A 521 23.42 44.78 -27.04
C CYS A 521 24.96 44.71 -27.22
N ASN A 522 25.64 45.84 -27.39
CA ASN A 522 27.11 45.92 -27.41
C ASN A 522 27.67 45.83 -25.99
N GLY A 523 28.56 44.87 -25.76
CA GLY A 523 29.23 44.68 -24.47
C GLY A 523 30.15 45.85 -24.10
N ALA A 524 30.55 45.89 -22.83
CA ALA A 524 31.35 46.98 -22.27
C ALA A 524 32.62 47.25 -23.11
N GLY A 525 32.81 48.51 -23.52
CA GLY A 525 33.97 48.94 -24.31
C GLY A 525 33.91 48.62 -25.82
N THR A 526 32.78 48.09 -26.30
CA THR A 526 32.57 47.76 -27.73
C THR A 526 31.67 48.81 -28.39
N GLU A 527 32.07 49.30 -29.57
CA GLU A 527 31.23 50.12 -30.47
C GLU A 527 31.06 49.38 -31.79
N PHE A 528 29.84 49.36 -32.36
CA PHE A 528 29.61 48.75 -33.67
C PHE A 528 30.24 49.60 -34.79
N THR A 529 31.25 49.04 -35.46
CA THR A 529 32.09 49.76 -36.43
C THR A 529 31.72 49.52 -37.89
N SER A 530 30.98 48.45 -38.21
CA SER A 530 30.58 48.15 -39.59
C SER A 530 29.21 48.75 -39.92
N THR A 531 29.10 49.54 -41.00
CA THR A 531 27.80 50.00 -41.53
C THR A 531 27.15 48.97 -42.45
N GLN A 532 27.91 47.95 -42.86
CA GLN A 532 27.48 46.85 -43.73
C GLN A 532 27.44 45.57 -42.89
N GLY A 533 26.28 45.26 -42.29
CA GLY A 533 26.07 44.00 -41.57
C GLY A 533 25.39 44.11 -40.20
N THR A 534 25.22 45.31 -39.65
CA THR A 534 24.67 45.48 -38.29
C THR A 534 23.21 45.08 -38.13
N GLY A 535 22.40 45.05 -39.19
CA GLY A 535 20.94 44.96 -39.07
C GLY A 535 20.32 46.29 -38.63
N THR A 536 19.04 46.29 -38.26
CA THR A 536 18.29 47.48 -37.81
C THR A 536 18.17 47.49 -36.29
N SER A 537 18.65 48.54 -35.62
CA SER A 537 18.48 48.68 -34.16
C SER A 537 17.01 48.87 -33.79
N LYS A 538 16.58 48.27 -32.68
CA LYS A 538 15.24 48.38 -32.11
C LYS A 538 15.31 48.52 -30.60
N THR A 539 14.44 49.35 -30.03
CA THR A 539 14.33 49.56 -28.58
C THR A 539 13.67 48.33 -27.92
N ALA A 540 13.87 48.17 -26.61
CA ALA A 540 13.21 47.10 -25.85
C ALA A 540 11.66 47.16 -25.95
N GLU A 541 11.08 48.35 -26.08
CA GLU A 541 9.64 48.54 -26.24
C GLU A 541 9.14 48.05 -27.62
N GLU A 542 9.89 48.32 -28.70
CA GLU A 542 9.56 47.82 -30.04
C GLU A 542 9.70 46.30 -30.16
N PHE A 543 10.55 45.67 -29.35
CA PHE A 543 10.56 44.21 -29.22
C PHE A 543 9.29 43.72 -28.47
N ARG A 544 8.88 44.41 -27.39
CA ARG A 544 7.70 44.11 -26.55
C ARG A 544 6.34 44.31 -27.19
N ASN A 545 6.18 45.27 -28.07
CA ASN A 545 4.88 45.62 -28.62
C ASN A 545 4.46 44.76 -29.84
N GLY A 546 5.29 43.81 -30.27
CA GLY A 546 4.99 42.92 -31.41
C GLY A 546 5.39 43.46 -32.78
N ASP A 547 5.89 44.69 -32.88
CA ASP A 547 6.32 45.29 -34.14
C ASP A 547 7.48 44.50 -34.77
N VAL A 548 8.45 44.08 -33.96
CA VAL A 548 9.59 43.29 -34.44
C VAL A 548 9.16 41.90 -34.91
N CYS A 549 8.32 41.18 -34.15
CA CYS A 549 7.78 39.88 -34.58
C CYS A 549 6.96 40.01 -35.86
N THR A 550 6.15 41.07 -35.98
CA THR A 550 5.37 41.36 -37.19
C THR A 550 6.28 41.63 -38.40
N ALA A 551 7.35 42.41 -38.21
CA ALA A 551 8.30 42.72 -39.25
C ALA A 551 9.15 41.51 -39.67
N LEU A 552 9.46 40.64 -38.71
CA LEU A 552 10.12 39.35 -38.94
C LEU A 552 9.18 38.35 -39.63
N GLY A 553 7.86 38.46 -39.44
CA GLY A 553 6.86 37.53 -39.97
C GLY A 553 6.77 36.22 -39.20
N TYR A 554 7.43 36.13 -38.04
CA TYR A 554 7.42 34.99 -37.14
C TYR A 554 7.63 35.43 -35.68
N HIS A 555 7.11 34.65 -34.73
CA HIS A 555 7.48 34.77 -33.32
C HIS A 555 8.80 34.06 -33.13
N ALA A 556 9.83 34.82 -32.76
CA ALA A 556 11.20 34.32 -32.86
C ALA A 556 11.63 33.34 -31.77
N TYR A 557 10.92 33.32 -30.62
CA TYR A 557 10.88 32.21 -29.66
C TYR A 557 9.77 32.46 -28.62
N TYR A 558 9.38 31.39 -27.92
CA TYR A 558 8.55 31.44 -26.71
C TYR A 558 9.42 31.05 -25.51
N THR A 559 9.19 31.68 -24.34
CA THR A 559 9.79 31.26 -23.08
C THR A 559 9.27 29.88 -22.68
N ALA A 560 9.89 29.25 -21.69
CA ALA A 560 9.37 27.99 -21.12
C ALA A 560 7.89 28.12 -20.69
N ASP A 561 7.51 29.29 -20.16
CA ASP A 561 6.12 29.61 -19.80
C ASP A 561 5.19 29.85 -21.01
N GLY A 562 5.67 29.70 -22.25
CA GLY A 562 4.87 29.84 -23.48
C GLY A 562 4.55 31.27 -23.89
N PHE A 563 5.24 32.27 -23.33
CA PHE A 563 5.07 33.66 -23.73
C PHE A 563 6.18 34.08 -24.69
N CYS A 564 5.84 34.80 -25.75
CA CYS A 564 6.86 35.23 -26.71
C CYS A 564 7.86 36.15 -25.99
N GLY A 565 9.15 35.76 -25.98
CA GLY A 565 10.20 36.51 -25.30
C GLY A 565 10.48 37.89 -25.90
N TYR A 566 9.89 38.18 -27.06
CA TYR A 566 9.82 39.51 -27.62
C TYR A 566 8.54 40.21 -27.23
N CYS A 567 7.36 39.70 -27.62
CA CYS A 567 6.13 40.49 -27.64
C CYS A 567 4.98 40.01 -26.75
N ASP A 568 5.26 39.16 -25.76
CA ASP A 568 4.26 38.60 -24.83
C ASP A 568 3.09 37.82 -25.48
N ALA A 569 3.15 37.57 -26.79
CA ALA A 569 2.15 36.78 -27.50
C ALA A 569 2.12 35.34 -26.95
N TYR A 570 0.94 34.73 -27.00
CA TYR A 570 0.71 33.40 -26.46
C TYR A 570 1.15 32.31 -27.44
N GLN A 571 1.87 31.31 -26.96
CA GLN A 571 2.17 30.10 -27.72
C GLN A 571 0.87 29.35 -28.03
N ALA A 572 0.69 28.93 -29.29
CA ALA A 572 -0.48 28.15 -29.65
C ALA A 572 -0.41 26.73 -29.07
N ALA A 573 -1.52 26.25 -28.52
CA ALA A 573 -1.65 24.83 -28.17
C ALA A 573 -1.78 24.00 -29.45
N VAL A 574 -1.14 22.84 -29.49
CA VAL A 574 -1.17 21.92 -30.63
C VAL A 574 -2.20 20.82 -30.37
N GLN A 575 -2.87 20.35 -31.42
CA GLN A 575 -3.78 19.22 -31.29
C GLN A 575 -3.02 17.90 -31.38
N ASN A 576 -3.36 16.96 -30.51
CA ASN A 576 -2.97 15.57 -30.69
C ASN A 576 -3.78 14.87 -31.80
N GLU A 577 -3.47 13.60 -32.07
CA GLU A 577 -4.15 12.81 -33.10
C GLU A 577 -5.68 12.72 -32.92
N ALA A 578 -6.16 12.87 -31.68
CA ALA A 578 -7.59 12.86 -31.35
C ALA A 578 -8.28 14.22 -31.55
N GLY A 579 -7.53 15.27 -31.93
CA GLY A 579 -8.05 16.62 -32.08
C GLY A 579 -8.19 17.40 -30.77
N THR A 580 -7.62 16.91 -29.67
CA THR A 580 -7.60 17.59 -28.37
C THR A 580 -6.38 18.48 -28.27
N TYR A 581 -6.56 19.72 -27.83
CA TYR A 581 -5.46 20.68 -27.63
C TYR A 581 -4.64 20.32 -26.38
N GLU A 582 -3.34 20.13 -26.55
CA GLU A 582 -2.40 19.85 -25.46
C GLU A 582 -1.85 21.16 -24.90
N ILE A 583 -1.97 21.31 -23.59
CA ILE A 583 -1.55 22.50 -22.85
C ILE A 583 -0.48 22.07 -21.82
N SER A 584 0.76 22.49 -22.05
CA SER A 584 1.92 22.19 -21.22
C SER A 584 2.49 23.41 -20.50
N ASN A 585 2.03 24.63 -20.82
CA ASN A 585 2.52 25.86 -20.19
C ASN A 585 1.45 26.97 -20.12
N ALA A 586 1.78 28.05 -19.39
CA ALA A 586 0.86 29.16 -19.15
C ALA A 586 0.46 29.89 -20.43
N GLY A 587 1.38 30.09 -21.37
CA GLY A 587 1.11 30.74 -22.65
C GLY A 587 0.08 29.99 -23.47
N GLN A 588 0.16 28.67 -23.55
CA GLN A 588 -0.84 27.84 -24.22
C GLN A 588 -2.21 27.89 -23.54
N LEU A 589 -2.25 27.96 -22.20
CA LEU A 589 -3.49 28.12 -21.44
C LEU A 589 -4.15 29.47 -21.75
N TYR A 590 -3.37 30.55 -21.80
CA TYR A 590 -3.83 31.88 -22.19
C TYR A 590 -4.29 31.92 -23.65
N TRP A 591 -3.57 31.26 -24.55
CA TRP A 591 -3.99 31.12 -25.95
C TRP A 591 -5.34 30.41 -26.05
N PHE A 592 -5.52 29.29 -25.34
CA PHE A 592 -6.77 28.53 -25.38
C PHE A 592 -7.94 29.36 -24.86
N ALA A 593 -7.76 30.06 -23.73
CA ALA A 593 -8.75 30.99 -23.21
C ALA A 593 -9.10 32.09 -24.21
N ASP A 594 -8.11 32.74 -24.81
CA ASP A 594 -8.32 33.75 -25.86
C ASP A 594 -9.15 33.20 -27.04
N LYS A 595 -8.84 31.99 -27.51
CA LYS A 595 -9.57 31.36 -28.62
C LYS A 595 -11.02 31.04 -28.27
N VAL A 596 -11.28 30.45 -27.11
CA VAL A 596 -12.65 30.17 -26.65
C VAL A 596 -13.46 31.47 -26.50
N ASN A 597 -12.80 32.52 -26.01
CA ASN A 597 -13.42 33.80 -25.69
C ASN A 597 -13.74 34.64 -26.94
N ASN A 598 -12.85 34.63 -27.94
CA ASN A 598 -12.93 35.50 -29.10
C ASN A 598 -13.39 34.78 -30.40
N ASP A 599 -13.28 33.45 -30.48
CA ASP A 599 -13.71 32.60 -31.61
C ASP A 599 -14.50 31.37 -31.11
N ASN A 600 -15.57 31.65 -30.36
CA ASN A 600 -16.38 30.59 -29.72
C ASN A 600 -17.08 29.66 -30.72
N GLU A 601 -17.34 30.10 -31.96
CA GLU A 601 -17.91 29.21 -33.00
C GLU A 601 -16.97 28.05 -33.32
N THR A 602 -15.65 28.31 -33.33
CA THR A 602 -14.64 27.30 -33.63
C THR A 602 -14.19 26.57 -32.37
N TYR A 603 -13.92 27.31 -31.29
CA TYR A 603 -13.23 26.79 -30.10
C TYR A 603 -14.17 26.55 -28.91
N GLY A 604 -15.42 27.02 -28.96
CA GLY A 604 -16.36 26.90 -27.85
C GLY A 604 -16.70 25.46 -27.48
N SER A 605 -16.43 24.49 -28.35
CA SER A 605 -16.55 23.05 -28.06
C SER A 605 -15.24 22.28 -28.23
N ALA A 606 -14.11 22.98 -28.35
CA ALA A 606 -12.80 22.34 -28.46
C ALA A 606 -12.44 21.65 -27.16
N ASN A 607 -11.83 20.46 -27.24
CA ASN A 607 -11.31 19.77 -26.07
C ASN A 607 -9.89 20.22 -25.77
N ALA A 608 -9.53 20.29 -24.50
CA ALA A 608 -8.18 20.57 -24.03
C ALA A 608 -7.75 19.56 -22.96
N VAL A 609 -6.46 19.24 -22.95
CA VAL A 609 -5.84 18.35 -21.98
C VAL A 609 -4.54 18.97 -21.46
N LEU A 610 -4.34 18.94 -20.14
CA LEU A 610 -3.06 19.32 -19.56
C LEU A 610 -2.04 18.19 -19.71
N THR A 611 -0.80 18.53 -20.03
CA THR A 611 0.31 17.56 -20.13
C THR A 611 1.43 17.84 -19.12
N GLY A 612 1.23 18.78 -18.22
CA GLY A 612 2.17 19.18 -17.17
C GLY A 612 1.53 20.19 -16.22
N ASP A 613 2.17 20.43 -15.08
CA ASP A 613 1.77 21.48 -14.16
C ASP A 613 1.99 22.87 -14.80
N ILE A 614 1.07 23.80 -14.53
CA ILE A 614 1.09 25.15 -15.10
C ILE A 614 1.14 26.17 -13.97
N THR A 615 2.20 26.95 -13.94
CA THR A 615 2.33 28.12 -13.06
C THR A 615 2.19 29.39 -13.89
N VAL A 616 1.15 30.19 -13.62
CA VAL A 616 0.91 31.45 -14.31
C VAL A 616 1.65 32.60 -13.64
N ASN A 617 1.58 32.64 -12.31
CA ASN A 617 2.26 33.60 -11.46
C ASN A 617 2.75 32.86 -10.21
N GLU A 618 3.83 33.35 -9.61
CA GLU A 618 4.33 32.81 -8.35
C GLU A 618 3.94 33.70 -7.17
N GLY A 619 3.33 33.10 -6.15
CA GLY A 619 3.05 33.74 -4.87
C GLY A 619 1.98 34.82 -4.98
N VAL A 620 0.88 34.51 -5.67
CA VAL A 620 -0.29 35.40 -5.73
C VAL A 620 -0.87 35.58 -4.34
N LEU A 621 -0.97 34.50 -3.58
CA LEU A 621 -1.35 34.49 -2.19
C LEU A 621 -0.13 34.28 -1.28
N THR A 622 -0.13 34.98 -0.16
CA THR A 622 0.80 34.78 0.95
C THR A 622 0.49 33.48 1.70
N ALA A 623 1.41 33.03 2.56
CA ALA A 623 1.23 31.79 3.34
C ALA A 623 -0.01 31.80 4.26
N ASP A 624 -0.53 32.98 4.61
CA ASP A 624 -1.78 33.19 5.36
C ASP A 624 -3.02 33.41 4.46
N GLY A 625 -2.91 33.17 3.15
CA GLY A 625 -4.01 33.21 2.19
C GLY A 625 -4.51 34.63 1.87
N GLN A 626 -3.66 35.65 2.02
CA GLN A 626 -3.94 37.04 1.61
C GLN A 626 -3.33 37.32 0.25
N LEU A 627 -3.87 38.30 -0.49
CA LEU A 627 -3.25 38.76 -1.74
C LEU A 627 -1.89 39.41 -1.45
N ALA A 628 -0.86 39.07 -2.22
CA ALA A 628 0.45 39.69 -2.11
C ALA A 628 0.43 41.22 -2.35
N GLU A 629 1.30 41.96 -1.65
CA GLU A 629 1.31 43.42 -1.69
C GLU A 629 1.69 43.99 -3.07
N ASP A 630 2.69 43.42 -3.74
CA ASP A 630 3.12 43.84 -5.07
C ASP A 630 2.43 43.00 -6.16
N THR A 631 1.33 43.53 -6.68
CA THR A 631 0.55 42.93 -7.77
C THR A 631 1.01 43.37 -9.16
N SER A 632 1.96 44.31 -9.27
CA SER A 632 2.38 44.89 -10.55
C SER A 632 3.13 43.91 -11.46
N LYS A 633 3.66 42.84 -10.86
CA LYS A 633 4.34 41.72 -11.53
C LYS A 633 3.39 40.62 -12.00
N PHE A 634 2.14 40.60 -11.54
CA PHE A 634 1.22 39.52 -11.86
C PHE A 634 0.57 39.71 -13.22
N ARG A 635 0.61 38.64 -14.03
CA ARG A 635 -0.14 38.55 -15.27
C ARG A 635 -1.62 38.34 -14.92
N ALA A 636 -2.47 39.26 -15.34
CA ALA A 636 -3.91 39.17 -15.14
C ALA A 636 -4.51 38.00 -15.95
N TRP A 637 -5.47 37.29 -15.37
CA TRP A 637 -6.18 36.17 -15.99
C TRP A 637 -7.56 36.60 -16.51
N THR A 638 -7.92 36.14 -17.72
CA THR A 638 -9.28 36.26 -18.27
C THR A 638 -9.94 34.88 -18.32
N PRO A 639 -11.04 34.66 -17.59
CA PRO A 639 -11.68 33.34 -17.50
C PRO A 639 -12.12 32.77 -18.85
N ILE A 640 -12.03 31.45 -18.99
CA ILE A 640 -12.51 30.73 -20.17
C ILE A 640 -14.04 30.82 -20.23
N GLY A 641 -14.58 31.20 -21.38
CA GLY A 641 -16.00 31.41 -21.60
C GLY A 641 -16.49 32.83 -21.29
N THR A 642 -15.63 33.84 -21.37
CA THR A 642 -15.97 35.26 -21.15
C THR A 642 -15.42 36.16 -22.26
N LYS A 643 -16.23 37.07 -22.81
CA LYS A 643 -15.71 38.07 -23.78
C LYS A 643 -14.98 39.20 -23.07
N TYR A 644 -13.93 39.71 -23.71
CA TYR A 644 -13.06 40.79 -23.22
C TYR A 644 -13.77 42.15 -23.02
N ASP A 645 -14.99 42.33 -23.57
CA ASP A 645 -15.65 43.64 -23.65
C ASP A 645 -16.38 44.12 -22.39
N ASN A 646 -16.19 43.48 -21.22
CA ASN A 646 -16.65 43.97 -19.91
C ASN A 646 -18.17 44.33 -19.87
N THR A 647 -19.03 43.69 -20.67
CA THR A 647 -20.46 44.08 -20.73
C THR A 647 -21.44 42.92 -20.89
N SER A 648 -21.39 41.95 -19.97
CA SER A 648 -22.44 40.91 -19.81
C SER A 648 -22.56 39.87 -20.94
N THR A 649 -21.71 39.91 -21.96
CA THR A 649 -21.75 38.95 -23.08
C THR A 649 -20.92 37.71 -22.76
N VAL A 650 -21.60 36.62 -22.38
CA VAL A 650 -20.99 35.31 -22.13
C VAL A 650 -20.92 34.46 -23.39
N VAL A 651 -19.87 33.65 -23.50
CA VAL A 651 -19.71 32.65 -24.57
C VAL A 651 -19.46 31.31 -23.91
N PRO A 652 -20.41 30.35 -23.97
CA PRO A 652 -20.27 29.11 -23.23
C PRO A 652 -19.10 28.28 -23.72
N TYR A 653 -18.32 27.72 -22.79
CA TYR A 653 -17.45 26.60 -23.09
C TYR A 653 -18.23 25.28 -22.93
N ASN A 654 -18.24 24.49 -24.00
CA ASN A 654 -18.99 23.24 -24.14
C ASN A 654 -18.07 22.03 -24.41
N GLY A 655 -16.75 22.23 -24.45
CA GLY A 655 -15.75 21.18 -24.63
C GLY A 655 -15.40 20.45 -23.34
N VAL A 656 -14.49 19.49 -23.44
CA VAL A 656 -13.88 18.79 -22.29
C VAL A 656 -12.54 19.44 -21.98
N PHE A 657 -12.36 19.90 -20.74
CA PHE A 657 -11.08 20.32 -20.20
C PHE A 657 -10.62 19.28 -19.16
N ASP A 658 -9.63 18.47 -19.52
CA ASP A 658 -9.10 17.40 -18.68
C ASP A 658 -7.72 17.77 -18.14
N GLY A 659 -7.60 17.92 -16.82
CA GLY A 659 -6.33 18.24 -16.18
C GLY A 659 -5.37 17.06 -16.03
N GLN A 660 -5.80 15.81 -16.27
CA GLN A 660 -5.01 14.59 -16.04
C GLN A 660 -4.38 14.44 -14.63
N GLY A 661 -4.85 15.21 -13.65
CA GLY A 661 -4.30 15.29 -12.29
C GLY A 661 -3.32 16.43 -12.08
N TYR A 662 -2.88 17.12 -13.14
CA TYR A 662 -1.97 18.26 -13.06
C TYR A 662 -2.60 19.50 -12.40
N THR A 663 -1.73 20.39 -11.95
CA THR A 663 -2.06 21.58 -11.18
C THR A 663 -1.94 22.84 -12.02
N ILE A 664 -2.92 23.73 -11.92
CA ILE A 664 -2.83 25.12 -12.38
C ILE A 664 -2.66 26.02 -11.16
N SER A 665 -1.62 26.86 -11.15
CA SER A 665 -1.34 27.77 -10.04
C SER A 665 -1.16 29.23 -10.47
N GLY A 666 -1.41 30.16 -9.54
CA GLY A 666 -1.11 31.57 -9.73
C GLY A 666 -2.14 32.36 -10.54
N LEU A 667 -3.40 31.94 -10.55
CA LEU A 667 -4.46 32.64 -11.28
C LEU A 667 -4.84 33.94 -10.55
N TYR A 668 -4.63 35.09 -11.20
CA TYR A 668 -4.89 36.41 -10.63
C TYR A 668 -5.94 37.17 -11.45
N CYS A 669 -7.12 37.40 -10.86
CA CYS A 669 -8.20 38.21 -11.44
C CYS A 669 -8.70 39.24 -10.43
N ASN A 670 -8.43 40.53 -10.69
CA ASN A 670 -8.77 41.64 -9.80
C ASN A 670 -9.56 42.72 -10.55
N LYS A 671 -10.90 42.70 -10.39
CA LYS A 671 -11.90 43.72 -10.81
C LYS A 671 -12.21 43.82 -12.32
N ASN A 672 -13.46 44.20 -12.64
CA ASN A 672 -14.12 44.29 -13.97
C ASN A 672 -14.51 42.98 -14.67
N VAL A 673 -14.67 41.86 -13.95
CA VAL A 673 -15.20 40.61 -14.52
C VAL A 673 -16.48 40.18 -13.78
N MET A 674 -17.57 39.95 -14.53
CA MET A 674 -18.86 39.48 -13.99
C MET A 674 -18.84 37.98 -13.66
N TYR A 675 -18.03 37.20 -14.38
CA TYR A 675 -17.91 35.75 -14.23
C TYR A 675 -16.44 35.38 -13.95
N GLY A 676 -16.01 35.52 -12.70
CA GLY A 676 -14.63 35.29 -12.29
C GLY A 676 -14.33 33.82 -11.96
N GLY A 677 -13.30 33.27 -12.57
CA GLY A 677 -12.77 31.95 -12.24
C GLY A 677 -11.73 31.45 -13.23
N LEU A 678 -11.41 30.15 -13.18
CA LEU A 678 -10.73 29.50 -14.30
C LEU A 678 -11.67 29.48 -15.52
N PHE A 679 -12.95 29.15 -15.27
CA PHE A 679 -14.05 29.23 -16.21
C PHE A 679 -15.06 30.26 -15.75
N GLY A 680 -15.42 31.18 -16.64
CA GLY A 680 -16.50 32.13 -16.41
C GLY A 680 -17.87 31.52 -16.70
N TYR A 681 -18.04 30.92 -17.89
CA TYR A 681 -19.29 30.26 -18.29
C TYR A 681 -19.00 28.87 -18.85
N LEU A 682 -19.46 27.84 -18.13
CA LEU A 682 -19.51 26.46 -18.57
C LEU A 682 -20.94 26.15 -19.07
N GLY A 683 -21.09 25.89 -20.37
CA GLY A 683 -22.33 25.37 -20.93
C GLY A 683 -22.44 23.87 -20.67
N SER A 684 -22.68 23.07 -21.70
CA SER A 684 -22.70 21.60 -21.60
C SER A 684 -21.30 20.97 -21.51
N GLY A 685 -20.28 21.76 -21.15
CA GLY A 685 -18.89 21.34 -21.10
C GLY A 685 -18.56 20.51 -19.87
N THR A 686 -17.35 19.94 -19.86
CA THR A 686 -16.82 19.15 -18.74
C THR A 686 -15.50 19.72 -18.28
N ILE A 687 -15.34 19.90 -16.97
CA ILE A 687 -14.07 20.18 -16.31
C ILE A 687 -13.74 18.96 -15.46
N THR A 688 -12.62 18.30 -15.72
CA THR A 688 -12.27 17.08 -14.99
C THR A 688 -10.79 16.95 -14.66
N ASN A 689 -10.47 16.22 -13.59
CA ASN A 689 -9.11 15.83 -13.20
C ASN A 689 -8.14 17.02 -13.06
N VAL A 690 -8.56 18.15 -12.52
CA VAL A 690 -7.69 19.34 -12.39
C VAL A 690 -7.54 19.77 -10.95
N CYS A 691 -6.32 20.07 -10.55
CA CYS A 691 -6.00 20.74 -9.30
C CYS A 691 -5.78 22.24 -9.58
N VAL A 692 -6.36 23.12 -8.77
CA VAL A 692 -6.14 24.57 -8.87
C VAL A 692 -5.69 25.09 -7.51
N THR A 693 -4.58 25.83 -7.48
CA THR A 693 -4.01 26.40 -6.25
C THR A 693 -3.51 27.83 -6.47
N ASP A 694 -3.21 28.55 -5.39
CA ASP A 694 -2.69 29.93 -5.41
C ASP A 694 -3.54 30.86 -6.30
N MET A 695 -4.86 30.84 -6.09
CA MET A 695 -5.82 31.53 -6.95
C MET A 695 -6.48 32.71 -6.23
N TYR A 696 -6.42 33.90 -6.81
CA TYR A 696 -7.12 35.09 -6.33
C TYR A 696 -8.15 35.57 -7.36
N ILE A 697 -9.43 35.52 -6.99
CA ILE A 697 -10.55 36.02 -7.82
C ILE A 697 -11.34 37.06 -7.03
N GLN A 698 -11.40 38.28 -7.55
CA GLN A 698 -12.23 39.35 -7.01
C GLN A 698 -13.13 39.94 -8.11
N THR A 699 -14.44 39.95 -7.83
CA THR A 699 -15.48 40.48 -8.74
C THR A 699 -16.26 41.60 -8.06
N ALA A 700 -16.68 42.62 -8.83
CA ALA A 700 -17.37 43.82 -8.32
C ALA A 700 -18.91 43.76 -8.48
N GLU A 701 -19.39 43.06 -9.50
CA GLU A 701 -20.80 42.75 -9.77
C GLU A 701 -20.82 41.37 -10.45
N GLY A 702 -20.89 40.27 -9.70
CA GLY A 702 -20.67 38.96 -10.34
C GLY A 702 -20.57 37.73 -9.46
N HIS A 703 -19.96 36.70 -10.05
CA HIS A 703 -19.78 35.37 -9.46
C HIS A 703 -18.29 35.08 -9.36
N SER A 704 -17.85 34.45 -8.28
CA SER A 704 -16.44 34.05 -8.12
C SER A 704 -16.33 32.57 -7.77
N GLY A 705 -15.48 31.84 -8.48
CA GLY A 705 -15.23 30.43 -8.24
C GLY A 705 -14.12 29.87 -9.08
N LEU A 706 -13.97 28.55 -9.11
CA LEU A 706 -13.25 27.88 -10.21
C LEU A 706 -14.11 27.96 -11.49
N CYS A 707 -15.42 27.74 -11.33
CA CYS A 707 -16.44 27.97 -12.34
C CYS A 707 -17.45 29.00 -11.84
N ALA A 708 -17.60 30.13 -12.53
CA ALA A 708 -18.54 31.18 -12.13
C ALA A 708 -20.01 30.83 -12.45
N TYR A 709 -20.29 30.30 -13.64
CA TYR A 709 -21.64 29.94 -14.05
C TYR A 709 -21.66 28.64 -14.83
N MET A 710 -22.55 27.70 -14.46
CA MET A 710 -22.70 26.41 -15.11
C MET A 710 -24.14 26.16 -15.57
N GLN A 711 -24.30 25.73 -16.83
CA GLN A 711 -25.58 25.34 -17.43
C GLN A 711 -25.48 23.99 -18.15
N ASN A 712 -26.01 22.93 -17.54
CA ASN A 712 -25.93 21.53 -17.98
C ASN A 712 -24.50 20.97 -18.06
N GLY A 713 -23.55 21.57 -17.35
CA GLY A 713 -22.15 21.18 -17.34
C GLY A 713 -21.84 20.05 -16.35
N THR A 714 -20.61 19.55 -16.42
CA THR A 714 -20.06 18.58 -15.46
C THR A 714 -18.75 19.09 -14.89
N ILE A 715 -18.61 19.04 -13.58
CA ILE A 715 -17.35 19.26 -12.87
C ILE A 715 -17.06 18.00 -12.08
N SER A 716 -15.96 17.31 -12.39
CA SER A 716 -15.65 16.00 -11.76
C SER A 716 -14.18 15.85 -11.39
N ASN A 717 -13.87 15.29 -10.23
CA ASN A 717 -12.48 15.05 -9.82
C ASN A 717 -11.63 16.33 -9.84
N VAL A 718 -12.10 17.36 -9.13
CA VAL A 718 -11.46 18.68 -9.09
C VAL A 718 -11.03 19.01 -7.66
N ARG A 719 -9.83 19.58 -7.52
CA ARG A 719 -9.35 20.12 -6.24
C ARG A 719 -9.13 21.62 -6.36
N LEU A 720 -9.65 22.38 -5.41
CA LEU A 720 -9.35 23.80 -5.25
C LEU A 720 -8.72 24.01 -3.87
N THR A 721 -7.45 24.37 -3.84
CA THR A 721 -6.71 24.60 -2.60
C THR A 721 -6.10 25.99 -2.59
N ASN A 722 -5.77 26.54 -1.42
CA ASN A 722 -5.11 27.85 -1.29
C ASN A 722 -5.67 28.92 -2.25
N ALA A 723 -6.97 29.23 -2.11
CA ALA A 723 -7.64 30.18 -2.99
C ALA A 723 -8.39 31.26 -2.21
N ARG A 724 -8.57 32.42 -2.83
CA ARG A 724 -9.32 33.55 -2.27
C ARG A 724 -10.36 34.03 -3.27
N LEU A 725 -11.63 33.75 -2.96
CA LEU A 725 -12.80 34.04 -3.78
C LEU A 725 -13.62 35.16 -3.15
N LEU A 726 -13.66 36.33 -3.79
CA LEU A 726 -14.29 37.53 -3.26
C LEU A 726 -15.34 38.08 -4.23
N VAL A 727 -16.53 38.36 -3.70
CA VAL A 727 -17.57 39.12 -4.39
C VAL A 727 -17.88 40.37 -3.57
N GLU A 728 -17.50 41.54 -4.09
CA GLU A 728 -17.75 42.86 -3.49
C GLU A 728 -19.11 43.45 -3.93
N GLU A 729 -19.64 44.41 -3.18
CA GLU A 729 -20.95 45.04 -3.46
C GLU A 729 -20.86 46.23 -4.42
N ASN A 730 -21.64 46.18 -5.51
CA ASN A 730 -22.15 47.34 -6.27
C ASN A 730 -23.62 47.15 -6.72
N GLY A 731 -24.46 46.49 -5.92
CA GLY A 731 -25.91 46.42 -6.17
C GLY A 731 -26.43 45.27 -7.06
N GLY A 732 -25.67 44.18 -7.23
CA GLY A 732 -26.05 42.97 -7.98
C GLY A 732 -26.16 41.68 -7.15
N LEU A 733 -26.70 40.60 -7.74
CA LEU A 733 -26.79 39.26 -7.10
C LEU A 733 -25.44 38.52 -7.22
N GLY A 734 -24.76 38.32 -6.09
CA GLY A 734 -23.46 37.62 -6.02
C GLY A 734 -23.57 36.19 -5.48
N TRP A 735 -22.84 35.27 -6.13
CA TRP A 735 -22.66 33.87 -5.67
C TRP A 735 -21.19 33.49 -5.67
N SER A 736 -20.79 32.59 -4.75
CA SER A 736 -19.43 32.07 -4.71
C SER A 736 -19.33 30.65 -4.19
N GLY A 737 -18.29 29.95 -4.63
CA GLY A 737 -17.98 28.55 -4.33
C GLY A 737 -16.99 27.99 -5.35
N LEU A 738 -16.62 26.71 -5.27
CA LEU A 738 -15.93 26.06 -6.39
C LEU A 738 -16.71 26.25 -7.71
N CYS A 739 -18.03 26.07 -7.65
CA CYS A 739 -18.97 26.54 -8.65
C CYS A 739 -19.87 27.61 -8.04
N ALA A 740 -19.82 28.86 -8.50
CA ALA A 740 -20.64 29.90 -7.89
C ALA A 740 -22.15 29.68 -8.14
N TYR A 741 -22.56 29.45 -9.38
CA TYR A 741 -23.96 29.20 -9.72
C TYR A 741 -24.11 28.04 -10.73
N ALA A 742 -25.04 27.13 -10.45
CA ALA A 742 -25.39 26.00 -11.31
C ALA A 742 -26.91 25.98 -11.60
N GLU A 743 -27.30 26.19 -12.85
CA GLU A 743 -28.71 26.11 -13.29
C GLU A 743 -29.17 24.65 -13.41
N ASP A 744 -28.35 23.82 -14.05
CA ASP A 744 -28.46 22.36 -14.09
C ASP A 744 -27.04 21.79 -14.27
N GLY A 745 -26.79 20.55 -13.84
CA GLY A 745 -25.48 19.92 -14.01
C GLY A 745 -25.07 18.99 -12.87
N THR A 746 -23.84 18.49 -12.95
CA THR A 746 -23.26 17.57 -11.96
C THR A 746 -21.94 18.10 -11.44
N ILE A 747 -21.81 18.20 -10.12
CA ILE A 747 -20.53 18.44 -9.44
C ILE A 747 -20.23 17.17 -8.65
N SER A 748 -19.13 16.49 -8.96
CA SER A 748 -18.80 15.21 -8.32
C SER A 748 -17.32 15.09 -7.96
N ASN A 749 -17.00 14.43 -6.85
CA ASN A 749 -15.61 14.23 -6.44
C ASN A 749 -14.80 15.56 -6.45
N ALA A 750 -15.39 16.60 -5.85
CA ALA A 750 -14.83 17.94 -5.84
C ALA A 750 -14.45 18.34 -4.41
N HIS A 751 -13.23 18.81 -4.21
CA HIS A 751 -12.66 19.05 -2.89
C HIS A 751 -12.08 20.45 -2.78
N VAL A 752 -12.49 21.16 -1.72
CA VAL A 752 -12.04 22.52 -1.46
C VAL A 752 -11.36 22.57 -0.10
N SER A 753 -10.09 22.98 -0.03
CA SER A 753 -9.36 23.19 1.23
C SER A 753 -8.60 24.50 1.22
N ASP A 754 -8.22 25.00 2.40
CA ASP A 754 -7.35 26.18 2.55
C ASP A 754 -7.83 27.40 1.73
N THR A 755 -9.14 27.49 1.52
CA THR A 755 -9.76 28.47 0.62
C THR A 755 -10.63 29.40 1.43
N TYR A 756 -10.48 30.71 1.19
CA TYR A 756 -11.30 31.75 1.77
C TYR A 756 -12.32 32.24 0.76
N ILE A 757 -13.60 32.12 1.11
CA ILE A 757 -14.74 32.51 0.28
C ILE A 757 -15.49 33.61 1.00
N MET A 758 -15.73 34.73 0.34
CA MET A 758 -16.49 35.85 0.90
C MET A 758 -17.46 36.43 -0.12
N VAL A 759 -18.71 36.57 0.29
CA VAL A 759 -19.77 37.16 -0.55
C VAL A 759 -20.49 38.27 0.22
N ALA A 760 -20.48 39.48 -0.35
CA ALA A 760 -21.33 40.60 0.04
C ALA A 760 -22.63 40.59 -0.81
N GLY A 761 -23.40 39.49 -0.72
CA GLY A 761 -24.41 39.16 -1.74
C GLY A 761 -25.41 38.07 -1.34
N ASN A 762 -25.76 37.17 -2.26
CA ASN A 762 -26.93 36.29 -2.10
C ASN A 762 -26.59 34.98 -1.39
N SER A 763 -25.65 34.20 -1.92
CA SER A 763 -25.35 32.89 -1.35
C SER A 763 -23.93 32.41 -1.63
N ALA A 764 -23.32 31.76 -0.65
CA ALA A 764 -21.99 31.18 -0.75
C ALA A 764 -22.00 29.74 -0.23
N GLY A 765 -21.25 28.88 -0.88
CA GLY A 765 -20.98 27.54 -0.37
C GLY A 765 -19.57 27.10 -0.71
N GLY A 766 -19.01 26.16 0.06
CA GLY A 766 -17.67 25.64 -0.22
C GLY A 766 -17.56 25.05 -1.62
N ILE A 767 -18.52 24.19 -1.99
CA ILE A 767 -18.59 23.56 -3.31
C ILE A 767 -19.43 24.40 -4.28
N CYS A 768 -20.65 24.78 -3.87
CA CYS A 768 -21.57 25.47 -4.76
C CYS A 768 -22.25 26.66 -4.09
N GLY A 769 -22.24 27.85 -4.70
CA GLY A 769 -22.98 29.00 -4.17
C GLY A 769 -24.49 28.75 -4.22
N ARG A 770 -25.02 28.54 -5.42
CA ARG A 770 -26.43 28.17 -5.63
C ARG A 770 -26.58 27.08 -6.69
N MET A 771 -27.45 26.10 -6.43
CA MET A 771 -27.83 25.05 -7.39
C MET A 771 -29.33 25.00 -7.61
N GLU A 772 -29.84 25.39 -8.78
CA GLU A 772 -31.27 25.30 -9.06
C GLU A 772 -31.74 23.85 -9.22
N LYS A 773 -31.05 23.09 -10.09
CA LYS A 773 -31.27 21.67 -10.33
C LYS A 773 -29.92 20.98 -10.57
N GLY A 774 -29.85 19.68 -10.32
CA GLY A 774 -28.63 18.90 -10.52
C GLY A 774 -28.23 18.05 -9.33
N THR A 775 -26.97 17.61 -9.30
CA THR A 775 -26.42 16.78 -8.23
C THR A 775 -25.03 17.26 -7.81
N ILE A 776 -24.82 17.41 -6.50
CA ILE A 776 -23.51 17.51 -5.86
C ILE A 776 -23.25 16.18 -5.17
N SER A 777 -22.22 15.43 -5.57
CA SER A 777 -21.97 14.10 -4.99
C SER A 777 -20.51 13.81 -4.70
N ASP A 778 -20.23 13.15 -3.59
CA ASP A 778 -18.86 12.76 -3.23
C ASP A 778 -17.92 13.97 -3.12
N CYS A 779 -18.42 15.11 -2.63
CA CYS A 779 -17.64 16.35 -2.49
C CYS A 779 -17.29 16.66 -1.03
N SER A 780 -16.19 17.38 -0.80
CA SER A 780 -15.88 17.90 0.54
C SER A 780 -15.37 19.34 0.56
N SER A 781 -15.67 20.03 1.65
CA SER A 781 -15.25 21.41 1.88
C SER A 781 -14.62 21.59 3.26
N ALA A 782 -13.40 22.12 3.28
CA ALA A 782 -12.72 22.68 4.44
C ALA A 782 -12.53 24.20 4.27
N ALA A 783 -13.32 24.84 3.39
CA ALA A 783 -13.21 26.26 3.12
C ALA A 783 -13.65 27.10 4.34
N THR A 784 -13.05 28.29 4.48
CA THR A 784 -13.63 29.34 5.31
C THR A 784 -14.63 30.11 4.45
N VAL A 785 -15.93 30.02 4.76
CA VAL A 785 -16.99 30.70 4.03
C VAL A 785 -17.57 31.82 4.90
N ALA A 786 -17.30 33.05 4.49
CA ALA A 786 -17.70 34.27 5.16
C ALA A 786 -18.85 34.98 4.40
N ALA A 787 -19.66 35.72 5.15
CA ALA A 787 -20.64 36.65 4.62
C ALA A 787 -20.38 38.04 5.23
N GLU A 788 -20.52 39.09 4.42
CA GLU A 788 -20.57 40.46 4.94
C GLU A 788 -22.03 40.84 5.29
N GLU A 789 -22.23 41.49 6.45
CA GLU A 789 -23.55 41.96 6.88
C GLU A 789 -24.07 43.06 5.94
N ASN A 790 -25.25 42.82 5.35
CA ASN A 790 -25.96 43.81 4.56
C ASN A 790 -27.41 43.96 5.07
N TRP A 791 -27.90 45.20 5.18
CA TRP A 791 -29.26 45.50 5.63
C TRP A 791 -30.34 45.23 4.57
N SER A 792 -29.98 44.85 3.34
CA SER A 792 -30.90 44.66 2.21
C SER A 792 -31.18 43.19 1.82
N HIS A 793 -30.28 42.25 2.14
CA HIS A 793 -30.42 40.82 1.79
C HIS A 793 -29.78 39.92 2.87
N ILE A 794 -30.39 38.77 3.15
CA ILE A 794 -29.80 37.74 4.02
C ILE A 794 -28.89 36.87 3.14
N THR A 795 -27.59 36.85 3.43
CA THR A 795 -26.62 35.97 2.76
C THR A 795 -26.79 34.54 3.26
N LEU A 796 -27.00 33.59 2.34
CA LEU A 796 -27.13 32.17 2.66
C LEU A 796 -25.78 31.47 2.58
N VAL A 797 -25.24 31.00 3.72
CA VAL A 797 -23.92 30.37 3.80
C VAL A 797 -24.04 28.87 4.13
N GLY A 798 -23.59 28.00 3.23
CA GLY A 798 -23.58 26.55 3.45
C GLY A 798 -22.18 25.95 3.37
N GLY A 799 -21.90 24.93 4.18
CA GLY A 799 -20.59 24.25 4.12
C GLY A 799 -20.30 23.60 2.77
N ILE A 800 -21.30 22.93 2.18
CA ILE A 800 -21.23 22.38 0.82
C ILE A 800 -21.89 23.32 -0.18
N CYS A 801 -23.17 23.65 0.02
CA CYS A 801 -23.94 24.45 -0.93
C CYS A 801 -24.67 25.59 -0.23
N GLY A 802 -24.59 26.82 -0.73
CA GLY A 802 -25.29 27.92 -0.09
C GLY A 802 -26.82 27.79 -0.15
N ALA A 803 -27.36 27.53 -1.34
CA ALA A 803 -28.80 27.28 -1.54
C ALA A 803 -29.06 26.31 -2.69
N THR A 804 -30.12 25.52 -2.60
CA THR A 804 -30.59 24.71 -3.71
C THR A 804 -32.11 24.70 -3.85
N ASP A 805 -32.63 24.77 -5.09
CA ASP A 805 -34.08 24.79 -5.33
C ASP A 805 -34.67 23.36 -5.42
N SER A 806 -34.03 22.47 -6.19
CA SER A 806 -34.45 21.07 -6.36
C SER A 806 -33.28 20.08 -6.54
N GLY A 807 -32.06 20.51 -6.23
CA GLY A 807 -30.83 19.71 -6.37
C GLY A 807 -30.65 18.66 -5.27
N LYS A 808 -29.78 17.68 -5.56
CA LYS A 808 -29.42 16.62 -4.61
C LYS A 808 -27.99 16.77 -4.13
N ILE A 809 -27.77 16.67 -2.83
CA ILE A 809 -26.44 16.63 -2.21
C ILE A 809 -26.25 15.24 -1.62
N VAL A 810 -25.25 14.48 -2.09
CA VAL A 810 -25.13 13.05 -1.77
C VAL A 810 -23.70 12.67 -1.40
N ASN A 811 -23.49 11.98 -0.27
CA ASN A 811 -22.16 11.53 0.16
C ASN A 811 -21.15 12.69 0.29
N CYS A 812 -21.56 13.83 0.85
CA CYS A 812 -20.70 15.01 0.98
C CYS A 812 -20.38 15.34 2.44
N TYR A 813 -19.27 16.02 2.71
CA TYR A 813 -19.02 16.53 4.06
C TYR A 813 -18.38 17.92 4.11
N SER A 814 -18.70 18.68 5.16
CA SER A 814 -18.07 19.97 5.46
C SER A 814 -17.36 19.96 6.82
N VAL A 815 -16.17 20.51 6.87
CA VAL A 815 -15.34 20.67 8.08
C VAL A 815 -14.76 22.09 8.17
N GLY A 816 -15.28 23.00 7.34
CA GLY A 816 -14.81 24.36 7.21
C GLY A 816 -15.25 25.26 8.36
N LYS A 817 -14.93 26.55 8.23
CA LYS A 817 -15.39 27.59 9.16
C LYS A 817 -16.43 28.47 8.46
N LEU A 818 -17.62 28.60 9.04
CA LEU A 818 -18.73 29.35 8.47
C LEU A 818 -19.02 30.64 9.29
N ALA A 819 -19.71 31.63 8.70
CA ALA A 819 -20.05 32.95 9.28
C ALA A 819 -21.10 32.87 10.42
N GLU A 820 -21.94 33.88 10.70
CA GLU A 820 -22.94 33.82 11.79
C GLU A 820 -24.31 33.23 11.35
N VAL A 821 -24.53 32.98 10.05
CA VAL A 821 -25.79 32.50 9.46
C VAL A 821 -25.54 31.16 8.75
N ASN A 822 -25.45 30.06 9.51
CA ASN A 822 -24.80 28.83 9.04
C ASN A 822 -25.73 27.62 8.91
N ASN A 823 -25.42 26.79 7.92
CA ASN A 823 -25.76 25.38 7.93
C ASN A 823 -24.58 24.54 7.39
N GLY A 824 -24.20 23.47 8.11
CA GLY A 824 -23.04 22.66 7.75
C GLY A 824 -23.11 21.99 6.37
N ILE A 825 -24.32 21.73 5.84
CA ILE A 825 -24.47 21.21 4.46
C ILE A 825 -25.02 22.28 3.52
N CYS A 826 -26.24 22.76 3.78
CA CYS A 826 -26.87 23.76 2.93
C CYS A 826 -27.76 24.73 3.69
N SER A 827 -27.69 26.02 3.39
CA SER A 827 -28.44 27.03 4.15
C SER A 827 -29.91 27.11 3.74
N ASN A 828 -30.27 26.74 2.52
CA ASN A 828 -31.66 26.74 2.06
C ASN A 828 -31.92 25.61 1.07
N MET A 829 -32.88 24.74 1.37
CA MET A 829 -33.33 23.66 0.50
C MET A 829 -34.79 23.90 0.07
N GLY A 830 -34.99 24.08 -1.23
CA GLY A 830 -36.30 24.22 -1.86
C GLY A 830 -37.07 22.91 -1.98
N GLU A 831 -38.29 23.00 -2.50
CA GLU A 831 -39.19 21.85 -2.64
C GLU A 831 -38.63 20.82 -3.63
N GLY A 832 -38.32 19.62 -3.12
CA GLY A 832 -37.75 18.52 -3.90
C GLY A 832 -36.23 18.37 -3.80
N ALA A 833 -35.54 19.30 -3.11
CA ALA A 833 -34.14 19.16 -2.76
C ALA A 833 -33.92 18.15 -1.62
N SER A 834 -32.72 17.57 -1.53
CA SER A 834 -32.37 16.62 -0.46
C SER A 834 -30.87 16.53 -0.21
N ALA A 835 -30.47 16.38 1.05
CA ALA A 835 -29.14 15.87 1.43
C ALA A 835 -29.21 14.44 1.95
N ILE A 836 -28.40 13.54 1.39
CA ILE A 836 -28.37 12.10 1.70
C ILE A 836 -26.94 11.70 2.01
N ASN A 837 -26.73 11.01 3.13
CA ASN A 837 -25.40 10.56 3.55
C ASN A 837 -24.38 11.71 3.65
N CYS A 838 -24.81 12.85 4.20
CA CYS A 838 -23.98 14.04 4.34
C CYS A 838 -23.63 14.31 5.81
N TYR A 839 -22.40 14.78 6.06
CA TYR A 839 -21.86 14.98 7.41
C TYR A 839 -21.22 16.34 7.58
N TYR A 840 -21.26 16.89 8.78
CA TYR A 840 -20.60 18.16 9.06
C TYR A 840 -19.95 18.19 10.44
N LEU A 841 -18.90 18.99 10.58
CA LEU A 841 -18.13 19.11 11.83
C LEU A 841 -18.92 19.89 12.89
N SER A 842 -19.29 19.22 13.97
CA SER A 842 -20.12 19.79 15.03
C SER A 842 -19.47 20.93 15.81
N GLU A 843 -18.14 21.01 15.76
CA GLU A 843 -17.33 21.96 16.50
C GLU A 843 -17.18 23.31 15.79
N THR A 844 -17.40 23.36 14.48
CA THR A 844 -17.25 24.58 13.67
C THR A 844 -18.52 25.00 12.95
N GLU A 845 -19.55 24.14 12.93
CA GLU A 845 -20.76 24.34 12.14
C GLU A 845 -22.02 23.92 12.93
N GLU A 846 -23.11 24.67 12.75
CA GLU A 846 -24.45 24.35 13.27
C GLU A 846 -25.38 23.99 12.10
N SER A 847 -26.47 23.25 12.34
CA SER A 847 -27.49 22.96 11.32
C SER A 847 -28.89 22.93 11.92
N ASP A 848 -29.85 23.50 11.20
CA ASP A 848 -31.28 23.27 11.41
C ASP A 848 -31.71 21.98 10.69
N ALA A 849 -32.63 21.22 11.28
CA ALA A 849 -33.09 19.91 10.78
C ALA A 849 -33.74 19.99 9.38
N SER A 850 -34.12 21.19 8.94
CA SER A 850 -34.74 21.50 7.64
C SER A 850 -33.80 21.41 6.44
N CYS A 851 -32.49 21.40 6.68
CA CYS A 851 -31.45 21.57 5.66
C CYS A 851 -30.52 20.36 5.47
N GLY A 852 -30.82 19.25 6.15
CA GLY A 852 -30.16 17.96 5.99
C GLY A 852 -28.70 17.88 6.47
N GLY A 853 -28.21 16.64 6.59
CA GLY A 853 -26.86 16.35 7.11
C GLY A 853 -26.84 15.93 8.59
N THR A 854 -25.79 15.22 8.99
CA THR A 854 -25.60 14.73 10.36
C THR A 854 -24.33 15.30 10.98
N ALA A 855 -24.47 15.98 12.13
CA ALA A 855 -23.33 16.44 12.93
C ALA A 855 -22.44 15.26 13.37
N LYS A 856 -21.13 15.41 13.19
CA LYS A 856 -20.11 14.46 13.66
C LYS A 856 -18.99 15.25 14.33
N SER A 857 -18.44 14.69 15.41
CA SER A 857 -17.30 15.29 16.12
C SER A 857 -16.00 15.11 15.35
N ALA A 858 -14.99 15.91 15.66
CA ALA A 858 -13.64 15.76 15.11
C ALA A 858 -13.10 14.34 15.34
N ALA A 859 -13.40 13.72 16.49
CA ALA A 859 -13.03 12.34 16.78
C ALA A 859 -13.73 11.32 15.86
N ALA A 860 -15.00 11.54 15.52
CA ALA A 860 -15.71 10.67 14.58
C ALA A 860 -15.12 10.79 13.16
N PHE A 861 -14.80 12.00 12.73
CA PHE A 861 -14.08 12.24 11.47
C PHE A 861 -12.70 11.56 11.45
N ALA A 862 -11.91 11.68 12.51
CA ALA A 862 -10.58 11.07 12.60
C ALA A 862 -10.59 9.55 12.79
N SER A 863 -11.68 9.00 13.33
CA SER A 863 -11.76 7.57 13.68
C SER A 863 -11.96 6.63 12.50
N GLY A 864 -12.32 7.13 11.31
CA GLY A 864 -12.76 6.32 10.17
C GLY A 864 -14.27 6.12 10.06
N GLU A 865 -15.05 6.53 11.07
CA GLU A 865 -16.51 6.40 11.05
C GLU A 865 -17.13 7.10 9.85
N VAL A 866 -16.78 8.38 9.64
CA VAL A 866 -17.37 9.18 8.56
C VAL A 866 -16.93 8.65 7.20
N ALA A 867 -15.68 8.22 7.05
CA ALA A 867 -15.20 7.60 5.81
C ALA A 867 -15.97 6.32 5.48
N TYR A 868 -16.19 5.46 6.46
CA TYR A 868 -16.99 4.24 6.30
C TYR A 868 -18.44 4.54 5.91
N LEU A 869 -19.08 5.51 6.56
CA LEU A 869 -20.44 5.92 6.28
C LEU A 869 -20.58 6.53 4.87
N LEU A 870 -19.68 7.44 4.51
CA LEU A 870 -19.64 8.02 3.17
C LEU A 870 -19.44 6.93 2.10
N GLN A 871 -18.60 5.93 2.37
CA GLN A 871 -18.35 4.82 1.44
C GLN A 871 -19.60 3.95 1.20
N ASP A 872 -20.49 3.79 2.19
CA ASP A 872 -21.81 3.14 2.11
C ASP A 872 -21.81 1.80 1.33
N ASP A 873 -20.87 0.91 1.68
CA ASP A 873 -20.68 -0.41 1.05
C ASP A 873 -20.48 -0.42 -0.47
N ARG A 874 -20.22 0.74 -1.10
CA ARG A 874 -19.92 0.83 -2.53
C ARG A 874 -18.70 -0.04 -2.87
N THR A 875 -18.78 -0.71 -4.02
CA THR A 875 -17.75 -1.65 -4.49
C THR A 875 -16.46 -0.94 -4.84
N ALA A 876 -16.54 0.13 -5.64
CA ALA A 876 -15.43 1.04 -5.88
C ALA A 876 -15.16 1.87 -4.62
N THR A 877 -13.92 1.90 -4.17
CA THR A 877 -13.50 2.78 -3.06
C THR A 877 -13.53 4.21 -3.55
N VAL A 878 -14.57 4.96 -3.14
CA VAL A 878 -14.72 6.37 -3.45
C VAL A 878 -14.16 7.19 -2.30
N TRP A 879 -14.56 6.85 -1.06
CA TRP A 879 -14.03 7.46 0.17
C TRP A 879 -13.17 6.46 0.94
N GLY A 880 -12.05 6.96 1.45
CA GLY A 880 -11.16 6.25 2.36
C GLY A 880 -10.55 7.20 3.37
N GLN A 881 -9.72 6.66 4.25
CA GLN A 881 -8.98 7.41 5.26
C GLN A 881 -7.89 6.53 5.85
N VAL A 882 -6.66 7.01 5.94
CA VAL A 882 -5.59 6.32 6.66
C VAL A 882 -5.80 6.53 8.16
N ILE A 883 -6.31 5.51 8.84
CA ILE A 883 -6.70 5.58 10.25
C ILE A 883 -5.48 5.80 11.14
N GLY A 884 -5.52 6.86 11.95
CA GLY A 884 -4.42 7.28 12.82
C GLY A 884 -3.50 8.35 12.23
N THR A 885 -3.63 8.64 10.93
CA THR A 885 -2.88 9.69 10.22
C THR A 885 -3.80 10.80 9.75
N ASP A 886 -4.81 10.46 8.97
CA ASP A 886 -5.70 11.43 8.34
C ASP A 886 -6.75 11.93 9.34
N ALA A 887 -6.91 13.24 9.46
CA ALA A 887 -7.94 13.84 10.31
C ALA A 887 -9.36 13.72 9.71
N PHE A 888 -9.46 13.61 8.38
CA PHE A 888 -10.72 13.63 7.64
C PHE A 888 -10.72 12.60 6.49
N PRO A 889 -11.90 12.13 6.04
CA PRO A 889 -12.01 11.25 4.88
C PRO A 889 -11.44 11.89 3.62
N MET A 890 -10.69 11.13 2.82
CA MET A 890 -10.16 11.57 1.54
C MET A 890 -10.59 10.62 0.42
N PRO A 891 -10.99 11.14 -0.75
CA PRO A 891 -11.34 10.28 -1.87
C PRO A 891 -10.14 9.51 -2.40
N GLY A 892 -10.35 8.25 -2.79
CA GLY A 892 -9.29 7.36 -3.26
C GLY A 892 -8.28 6.92 -2.19
N SER A 893 -8.41 7.39 -0.94
CA SER A 893 -7.57 6.98 0.18
C SER A 893 -7.87 5.53 0.63
N ALA A 894 -7.11 5.03 1.59
CA ALA A 894 -7.20 3.66 2.08
C ALA A 894 -8.63 3.32 2.54
N ARG A 895 -9.19 2.24 2.01
CA ARG A 895 -10.56 1.80 2.36
C ARG A 895 -10.67 1.58 3.86
N VAL A 896 -11.79 2.04 4.44
CA VAL A 896 -12.09 1.86 5.87
C VAL A 896 -13.13 0.76 6.04
N TYR A 897 -12.86 -0.17 6.96
CA TYR A 897 -13.76 -1.25 7.35
C TYR A 897 -14.20 -1.06 8.80
N GLN A 898 -15.48 -1.31 9.06
CA GLN A 898 -16.01 -1.40 10.41
C GLN A 898 -15.67 -2.76 11.03
N ILE A 899 -15.19 -2.76 12.27
CA ILE A 899 -15.03 -3.94 13.11
C ILE A 899 -16.01 -3.81 14.27
N THR A 900 -16.94 -4.76 14.38
CA THR A 900 -17.85 -4.80 15.51
C THR A 900 -17.25 -5.65 16.62
N HIS A 901 -17.14 -5.06 17.81
CA HIS A 901 -16.65 -5.69 19.03
C HIS A 901 -17.83 -6.11 19.90
N TYR A 902 -18.16 -7.39 19.86
CA TYR A 902 -19.19 -8.00 20.69
C TYR A 902 -18.63 -8.30 22.08
N ALA A 903 -19.30 -7.84 23.13
CA ALA A 903 -18.87 -8.06 24.51
C ALA A 903 -18.96 -9.54 24.95
N GLY A 904 -19.66 -10.39 24.20
CA GLY A 904 -19.82 -11.82 24.44
C GLY A 904 -19.40 -12.70 23.27
N CYS A 905 -19.53 -14.01 23.44
CA CYS A 905 -19.07 -15.03 22.49
C CYS A 905 -19.91 -15.17 21.21
N ASN A 906 -20.90 -14.29 20.98
CA ASN A 906 -21.68 -14.23 19.74
C ASN A 906 -22.25 -12.81 19.46
N ASN A 907 -22.90 -12.68 18.29
CA ASN A 907 -23.42 -11.42 17.76
C ASN A 907 -24.72 -10.91 18.41
N THR A 908 -25.21 -11.58 19.47
CA THR A 908 -26.39 -11.15 20.22
C THR A 908 -26.04 -10.34 21.46
N SER A 909 -24.75 -10.26 21.80
CA SER A 909 -24.24 -9.48 22.93
C SER A 909 -24.12 -7.98 22.57
N PRO A 910 -24.11 -7.08 23.57
CA PRO A 910 -23.86 -5.65 23.33
C PRO A 910 -22.56 -5.44 22.56
N SER A 911 -22.55 -4.47 21.65
CA SER A 911 -21.41 -4.23 20.78
C SER A 911 -20.99 -2.77 20.71
N THR A 912 -19.71 -2.55 20.46
CA THR A 912 -19.15 -1.27 20.02
C THR A 912 -18.51 -1.43 18.65
N ASN A 913 -18.26 -0.32 17.95
CA ASN A 913 -17.59 -0.33 16.67
C ASN A 913 -16.23 0.34 16.78
N SER A 914 -15.24 -0.21 16.08
CA SER A 914 -14.03 0.50 15.69
C SER A 914 -13.89 0.43 14.17
N TYR A 915 -12.96 1.19 13.63
CA TYR A 915 -12.71 1.23 12.20
C TYR A 915 -11.23 1.00 11.92
N SER A 916 -10.93 0.35 10.79
CA SER A 916 -9.56 -0.02 10.43
C SER A 916 -9.40 -0.07 8.92
N ASN A 917 -8.19 0.21 8.43
CA ASN A 917 -7.85 -0.02 7.02
C ASN A 917 -7.69 -1.50 6.66
N LEU A 918 -7.59 -2.38 7.66
CA LEU A 918 -7.53 -3.82 7.44
C LEU A 918 -8.91 -4.44 7.68
N LYS A 919 -9.37 -5.22 6.70
CA LYS A 919 -10.58 -6.01 6.86
C LYS A 919 -10.33 -7.10 7.89
N LYS A 920 -10.79 -6.87 9.12
CA LYS A 920 -10.72 -7.81 10.23
C LYS A 920 -12.10 -8.39 10.50
N ALA A 921 -12.12 -9.63 10.99
CA ALA A 921 -13.34 -10.23 11.47
C ALA A 921 -13.84 -9.48 12.72
N ASN A 922 -15.16 -9.48 12.93
CA ASN A 922 -15.75 -9.03 14.19
C ASN A 922 -15.12 -9.79 15.36
N THR A 923 -14.90 -9.10 16.48
CA THR A 923 -14.31 -9.73 17.66
C THR A 923 -15.39 -10.11 18.65
N PHE A 924 -15.22 -11.25 19.31
CA PHE A 924 -16.14 -11.76 20.32
C PHE A 924 -15.44 -11.84 21.68
N GLY A 925 -16.09 -11.31 22.71
CA GLY A 925 -15.63 -11.44 24.09
C GLY A 925 -15.75 -12.87 24.61
N ALA A 926 -15.21 -13.10 25.81
CA ALA A 926 -15.23 -14.41 26.45
C ALA A 926 -16.65 -14.92 26.76
N HIS A 927 -16.78 -16.23 26.95
CA HIS A 927 -17.99 -16.82 27.50
C HIS A 927 -18.25 -16.28 28.91
N ALA A 928 -19.49 -15.87 29.17
CA ALA A 928 -19.93 -15.46 30.50
C ALA A 928 -20.91 -16.51 31.04
N TYR A 929 -20.46 -17.35 31.99
CA TYR A 929 -21.24 -18.46 32.52
C TYR A 929 -22.18 -18.03 33.65
N VAL A 930 -23.43 -18.49 33.61
CA VAL A 930 -24.43 -18.38 34.66
C VAL A 930 -25.00 -19.79 34.87
N ASN A 931 -24.92 -20.31 36.09
CA ASN A 931 -25.30 -21.70 36.41
C ASN A 931 -24.59 -22.75 35.52
N SER A 932 -23.31 -22.54 35.25
CA SER A 932 -22.46 -23.38 34.38
C SER A 932 -22.90 -23.45 32.90
N LYS A 933 -23.82 -22.58 32.45
CA LYS A 933 -24.14 -22.35 31.03
C LYS A 933 -23.77 -20.94 30.60
N CYS A 934 -23.18 -20.78 29.43
CA CYS A 934 -22.86 -19.47 28.90
C CYS A 934 -24.15 -18.68 28.60
N LYS A 935 -24.33 -17.48 29.15
CA LYS A 935 -25.55 -16.67 28.96
C LYS A 935 -25.78 -16.19 27.52
N TYR A 936 -24.76 -16.26 26.66
CA TYR A 936 -24.84 -15.81 25.28
C TYR A 936 -25.01 -16.99 24.30
N CYS A 937 -24.24 -18.07 24.44
CA CYS A 937 -24.26 -19.20 23.50
C CYS A 937 -24.82 -20.53 24.06
N GLY A 938 -25.10 -20.62 25.36
CA GLY A 938 -25.66 -21.83 25.98
C GLY A 938 -24.67 -22.98 26.29
N MET A 939 -23.40 -22.87 25.88
CA MET A 939 -22.36 -23.89 26.13
C MET A 939 -22.08 -24.11 27.62
N PHE A 940 -21.88 -25.37 28.03
CA PHE A 940 -21.45 -25.71 29.40
C PHE A 940 -19.96 -25.43 29.66
N GLU A 941 -19.61 -25.18 30.93
CA GLU A 941 -18.25 -24.83 31.39
C GLU A 941 -17.23 -25.99 31.34
N ASP A 942 -17.70 -27.24 31.30
CA ASP A 942 -16.91 -28.48 31.33
C ASP A 942 -16.05 -28.73 30.07
N GLY A 943 -16.31 -27.99 29.00
CA GLY A 943 -15.50 -28.01 27.78
C GLY A 943 -15.81 -29.13 26.77
N ILE A 944 -16.70 -30.07 27.10
CA ILE A 944 -17.24 -31.07 26.14
C ILE A 944 -18.77 -31.06 26.06
N GLY A 945 -19.47 -30.27 26.88
CA GLY A 945 -20.93 -30.16 26.83
C GLY A 945 -21.67 -31.30 27.53
N ALA A 946 -21.09 -31.86 28.60
CA ALA A 946 -21.65 -32.96 29.38
C ALA A 946 -21.62 -32.67 30.88
N LYS A 947 -22.73 -32.91 31.57
CA LYS A 947 -22.81 -32.70 33.02
C LYS A 947 -23.47 -33.88 33.71
N LEU A 948 -22.76 -34.49 34.66
CA LEU A 948 -23.34 -35.51 35.54
C LEU A 948 -24.40 -34.88 36.46
N ALA A 949 -25.63 -35.40 36.35
CA ALA A 949 -26.77 -35.00 37.17
C ALA A 949 -26.95 -35.91 38.39
N GLY A 950 -26.56 -37.19 38.30
CA GLY A 950 -26.62 -38.13 39.41
C GLY A 950 -26.53 -39.60 39.01
N TYR A 951 -26.71 -40.48 39.99
CA TYR A 951 -26.60 -41.93 39.86
C TYR A 951 -27.89 -42.62 40.31
N THR A 952 -28.21 -43.75 39.68
CA THR A 952 -29.25 -44.68 40.16
C THR A 952 -28.80 -46.12 39.95
N LEU A 953 -29.43 -47.07 40.66
CA LEU A 953 -29.16 -48.49 40.51
C LEU A 953 -30.37 -49.23 39.92
N THR A 954 -30.10 -50.22 39.07
CA THR A 954 -31.08 -51.17 38.54
C THR A 954 -30.87 -52.52 39.23
N LEU A 955 -31.90 -53.08 39.86
CA LEU A 955 -31.83 -54.31 40.67
C LEU A 955 -32.72 -55.44 40.12
N ASN A 956 -32.56 -55.79 38.83
CA ASN A 956 -33.43 -56.73 38.12
C ASN A 956 -32.70 -58.04 37.76
N GLY A 957 -32.20 -58.77 38.77
CA GLY A 957 -31.42 -60.01 38.58
C GLY A 957 -29.95 -59.80 38.22
N ARG A 958 -29.64 -58.65 37.60
CA ARG A 958 -28.29 -58.05 37.53
C ARG A 958 -28.32 -56.68 38.17
N ILE A 959 -27.16 -56.24 38.66
CA ILE A 959 -27.01 -54.93 39.31
C ILE A 959 -26.41 -53.98 38.28
N GLY A 960 -27.21 -53.04 37.81
CA GLY A 960 -26.79 -52.00 36.88
C GLY A 960 -26.54 -50.68 37.60
N VAL A 961 -25.44 -50.00 37.27
CA VAL A 961 -25.21 -48.61 37.67
C VAL A 961 -25.58 -47.71 36.50
N ASN A 962 -26.49 -46.78 36.73
CA ASN A 962 -26.95 -45.83 35.71
C ASN A 962 -26.40 -44.42 36.00
N PHE A 963 -25.65 -43.86 35.05
CA PHE A 963 -25.13 -42.50 35.07
C PHE A 963 -26.07 -41.58 34.31
N HIS A 964 -26.66 -40.58 34.99
CA HIS A 964 -27.56 -39.60 34.37
C HIS A 964 -26.75 -38.37 33.94
N ILE A 965 -26.59 -38.17 32.64
CA ILE A 965 -25.80 -37.09 32.06
C ILE A 965 -26.71 -36.12 31.29
N GLU A 966 -26.66 -34.83 31.62
CA GLU A 966 -27.23 -33.77 30.79
C GLU A 966 -26.22 -33.45 29.67
N LEU A 967 -26.66 -33.51 28.41
CA LEU A 967 -25.81 -33.26 27.24
C LEU A 967 -26.28 -32.00 26.51
N ASP A 968 -25.33 -31.21 26.01
CA ASP A 968 -25.60 -30.16 25.03
C ASP A 968 -26.11 -30.76 23.71
N GLN A 969 -27.01 -30.05 23.04
CA GLN A 969 -27.68 -30.56 21.85
C GLN A 969 -26.72 -30.86 20.68
N SER A 970 -25.57 -30.18 20.61
CA SER A 970 -24.53 -30.48 19.61
C SER A 970 -23.83 -31.82 19.83
N ILE A 971 -23.77 -32.28 21.08
CA ILE A 971 -23.08 -33.51 21.48
C ILE A 971 -24.08 -34.67 21.59
N ALA A 972 -25.30 -34.38 22.05
CA ALA A 972 -26.41 -35.33 22.05
C ALA A 972 -26.75 -35.85 20.64
N ASN A 973 -26.44 -35.09 19.59
CA ASN A 973 -26.66 -35.46 18.19
C ASN A 973 -25.38 -35.95 17.47
N ASP A 974 -24.26 -36.08 18.18
CA ASP A 974 -22.99 -36.50 17.57
C ASP A 974 -22.88 -38.04 17.57
N PRO A 975 -22.91 -38.69 16.39
CA PRO A 975 -22.92 -40.16 16.28
C PRO A 975 -21.63 -40.82 16.74
N VAL A 976 -20.54 -40.06 16.93
CA VAL A 976 -19.26 -40.60 17.44
C VAL A 976 -19.05 -40.37 18.93
N THR A 977 -20.00 -39.74 19.63
CA THR A 977 -19.89 -39.52 21.08
C THR A 977 -20.34 -40.75 21.86
N TYR A 978 -19.55 -41.12 22.88
CA TYR A 978 -19.81 -42.27 23.74
C TYR A 978 -19.37 -42.03 25.19
N MET A 979 -19.97 -42.79 26.11
CA MET A 979 -19.48 -42.98 27.47
C MET A 979 -18.53 -44.18 27.50
N LEU A 980 -17.32 -43.98 28.00
CA LEU A 980 -16.32 -45.01 28.23
C LEU A 980 -16.32 -45.42 29.71
N PHE A 981 -16.58 -46.70 29.97
CA PHE A 981 -16.47 -47.29 31.30
C PHE A 981 -15.18 -48.11 31.43
N THR A 982 -14.51 -47.99 32.58
CA THR A 982 -13.44 -48.91 32.98
C THR A 982 -13.94 -49.81 34.11
N LEU A 983 -13.98 -51.12 33.86
CA LEU A 983 -14.47 -52.13 34.80
C LEU A 983 -13.37 -52.60 35.77
N PRO A 984 -13.75 -53.24 36.90
CA PRO A 984 -12.79 -53.67 37.93
C PRO A 984 -11.70 -54.65 37.46
N ASP A 985 -11.98 -55.43 36.42
CA ASP A 985 -11.05 -56.37 35.81
C ASP A 985 -10.08 -55.71 34.80
N GLY A 986 -10.16 -54.39 34.65
CA GLY A 986 -9.35 -53.59 33.73
C GLY A 986 -9.87 -53.58 32.29
N THR A 987 -11.02 -54.21 32.02
CA THR A 987 -11.65 -54.15 30.70
C THR A 987 -12.43 -52.86 30.49
N PHE A 988 -12.58 -52.46 29.23
CA PHE A 988 -13.30 -51.25 28.84
C PHE A 988 -14.66 -51.61 28.23
N ARG A 989 -15.70 -50.85 28.57
CA ARG A 989 -17.02 -50.94 27.95
C ARG A 989 -17.42 -49.58 27.40
N GLN A 990 -17.75 -49.53 26.13
CA GLN A 990 -18.14 -48.32 25.41
C GLN A 990 -19.64 -48.33 25.13
N ILE A 991 -20.34 -47.22 25.40
CA ILE A 991 -21.77 -47.04 25.13
C ILE A 991 -21.96 -45.72 24.40
N TYR A 992 -22.41 -45.76 23.15
CA TYR A 992 -22.66 -44.55 22.36
C TYR A 992 -23.89 -43.79 22.89
N VAL A 993 -23.94 -42.48 22.65
CA VAL A 993 -25.08 -41.64 23.06
C VAL A 993 -26.40 -42.16 22.45
N ASP A 994 -26.35 -42.66 21.21
CA ASP A 994 -27.51 -43.26 20.52
C ASP A 994 -28.01 -44.56 21.19
N ASP A 995 -27.12 -45.27 21.89
CA ASP A 995 -27.45 -46.48 22.63
C ASP A 995 -27.90 -46.20 24.08
N ALA A 996 -27.78 -44.95 24.54
CA ALA A 996 -28.16 -44.54 25.89
C ALA A 996 -29.68 -44.33 26.00
N THR A 997 -30.27 -44.78 27.10
CA THR A 997 -31.69 -44.50 27.37
C THR A 997 -31.87 -43.05 27.80
N THR A 998 -33.00 -42.42 27.50
CA THR A 998 -33.25 -41.01 27.89
C THR A 998 -34.36 -40.93 28.93
N THR A 999 -34.18 -40.10 29.96
CA THR A 999 -35.21 -39.77 30.96
C THR A 999 -35.40 -38.26 31.04
N GLU A 1000 -36.64 -37.79 31.09
CA GLU A 1000 -36.94 -36.36 31.23
C GLU A 1000 -37.46 -36.06 32.63
N ILE A 1001 -36.83 -35.11 33.33
CA ILE A 1001 -37.23 -34.66 34.67
C ILE A 1001 -37.24 -33.14 34.70
N ASN A 1002 -38.36 -32.53 35.08
CA ASN A 1002 -38.54 -31.07 35.15
C ASN A 1002 -38.18 -30.30 33.85
N GLY A 1003 -38.38 -30.92 32.67
CA GLY A 1003 -38.08 -30.32 31.37
C GLY A 1003 -36.61 -30.40 30.95
N VAL A 1004 -35.79 -31.17 31.67
CA VAL A 1004 -34.40 -31.47 31.31
C VAL A 1004 -34.30 -32.94 30.88
N THR A 1005 -33.69 -33.18 29.73
CA THR A 1005 -33.42 -34.53 29.22
C THR A 1005 -32.06 -35.02 29.72
N TYR A 1006 -32.05 -36.18 30.38
CA TYR A 1006 -30.86 -36.88 30.82
C TYR A 1006 -30.63 -38.13 29.98
N HIS A 1007 -29.43 -38.26 29.43
CA HIS A 1007 -28.95 -39.50 28.80
C HIS A 1007 -28.39 -40.41 29.89
N VAL A 1008 -28.91 -41.62 29.95
CA VAL A 1008 -28.71 -42.59 31.01
C VAL A 1008 -27.87 -43.74 30.48
N PHE A 1009 -26.62 -43.78 30.93
CA PHE A 1009 -25.65 -44.81 30.55
C PHE A 1009 -25.55 -45.87 31.63
N THR A 1010 -25.86 -47.13 31.28
CA THR A 1010 -25.93 -48.24 32.25
C THR A 1010 -24.79 -49.22 32.08
N VAL A 1011 -24.08 -49.51 33.17
CA VAL A 1011 -23.06 -50.55 33.24
C VAL A 1011 -23.44 -51.61 34.27
N GLU A 1012 -23.41 -52.88 33.87
CA GLU A 1012 -23.72 -54.02 34.75
C GLU A 1012 -22.51 -54.39 35.61
N MET A 1013 -22.75 -54.76 36.87
CA MET A 1013 -21.75 -55.16 37.85
C MET A 1013 -22.10 -56.52 38.46
N ALA A 1014 -21.10 -57.37 38.65
CA ALA A 1014 -21.25 -58.62 39.38
C ALA A 1014 -21.38 -58.37 40.88
N ALA A 1015 -22.01 -59.31 41.61
CA ALA A 1015 -22.22 -59.15 43.04
C ALA A 1015 -20.91 -59.03 43.84
N LYS A 1016 -19.86 -59.74 43.41
CA LYS A 1016 -18.52 -59.68 44.00
C LYS A 1016 -17.79 -58.34 43.79
N GLU A 1017 -18.24 -57.54 42.83
CA GLU A 1017 -17.58 -56.31 42.37
C GLU A 1017 -18.22 -55.04 42.92
N MET A 1018 -19.32 -55.14 43.69
CA MET A 1018 -20.08 -53.96 44.18
C MET A 1018 -19.26 -52.98 45.04
N THR A 1019 -18.21 -53.46 45.71
CA THR A 1019 -17.30 -52.65 46.53
C THR A 1019 -16.06 -52.19 45.77
N THR A 1020 -15.95 -52.50 44.48
CA THR A 1020 -14.81 -52.12 43.63
C THR A 1020 -15.16 -50.95 42.73
N GLN A 1021 -14.18 -50.07 42.53
CA GLN A 1021 -14.35 -48.80 41.83
C GLN A 1021 -14.44 -48.98 40.32
N ILE A 1022 -15.41 -48.31 39.71
CA ILE A 1022 -15.53 -48.14 38.26
C ILE A 1022 -15.35 -46.67 37.89
N THR A 1023 -14.88 -46.42 36.66
CA THR A 1023 -14.83 -45.06 36.12
C THR A 1023 -15.70 -44.92 34.88
N ALA A 1024 -16.20 -43.72 34.62
CA ALA A 1024 -17.00 -43.37 33.46
C ALA A 1024 -16.57 -41.99 32.92
N GLN A 1025 -16.41 -41.85 31.60
CA GLN A 1025 -16.01 -40.59 30.96
C GLN A 1025 -16.63 -40.43 29.58
N ILE A 1026 -17.20 -39.26 29.27
CA ILE A 1026 -17.71 -38.93 27.94
C ILE A 1026 -16.56 -38.59 26.98
N CYS A 1027 -16.59 -39.16 25.77
CA CYS A 1027 -15.58 -38.98 24.73
C CYS A 1027 -16.24 -38.74 23.37
N ASN A 1028 -15.70 -37.81 22.56
CA ASN A 1028 -16.19 -37.50 21.19
C ASN A 1028 -15.11 -37.67 20.10
N GLY A 1029 -14.10 -38.49 20.37
CA GLY A 1029 -12.98 -38.78 19.44
C GLY A 1029 -11.89 -37.70 19.37
N ARG A 1030 -12.13 -36.47 19.84
CA ARG A 1030 -11.10 -35.40 19.93
C ARG A 1030 -10.89 -34.87 21.35
N GLN A 1031 -11.91 -34.96 22.19
CA GLN A 1031 -11.91 -34.44 23.55
C GLN A 1031 -12.41 -35.52 24.52
N GLN A 1032 -11.94 -35.45 25.76
CA GLN A 1032 -12.37 -36.30 26.87
C GLN A 1032 -12.94 -35.39 27.96
N GLY A 1033 -14.15 -35.70 28.42
CA GLY A 1033 -14.84 -34.96 29.48
C GLY A 1033 -14.30 -35.26 30.88
N GLU A 1034 -15.04 -34.85 31.90
CA GLU A 1034 -14.70 -35.15 33.29
C GLU A 1034 -14.75 -36.67 33.57
N LEU A 1035 -13.75 -37.18 34.30
CA LEU A 1035 -13.67 -38.60 34.70
C LEU A 1035 -14.48 -38.80 35.98
N TYR A 1036 -15.65 -39.43 35.85
CA TYR A 1036 -16.48 -39.82 36.99
C TYR A 1036 -16.02 -41.14 37.56
N THR A 1037 -16.09 -41.27 38.88
CA THR A 1037 -15.67 -42.46 39.60
C THR A 1037 -16.76 -42.86 40.58
N PHE A 1038 -17.10 -44.15 40.64
CA PHE A 1038 -18.25 -44.64 41.37
C PHE A 1038 -18.09 -46.08 41.86
N THR A 1039 -18.73 -46.41 42.99
CA THR A 1039 -18.93 -47.77 43.50
C THR A 1039 -20.39 -47.95 43.92
N VAL A 1040 -20.92 -49.17 43.80
CA VAL A 1040 -22.27 -49.49 44.32
C VAL A 1040 -22.34 -49.30 45.83
N ALA A 1041 -21.24 -49.61 46.54
CA ALA A 1041 -21.09 -49.38 47.97
C ALA A 1041 -21.24 -47.90 48.35
N GLU A 1042 -20.59 -46.96 47.66
CA GLU A 1042 -20.72 -45.52 47.92
C GLU A 1042 -22.17 -45.03 47.80
N TYR A 1043 -22.94 -45.57 46.85
CA TYR A 1043 -24.35 -45.23 46.72
C TYR A 1043 -25.21 -45.79 47.85
N ALA A 1044 -24.97 -47.05 48.23
CA ALA A 1044 -25.64 -47.65 49.38
C ALA A 1044 -25.30 -46.88 50.67
N ASP A 1045 -24.03 -46.55 50.90
CA ASP A 1045 -23.57 -45.75 52.03
C ASP A 1045 -24.19 -44.34 52.02
N TYR A 1046 -24.33 -43.71 50.84
CA TYR A 1046 -25.03 -42.42 50.72
C TYR A 1046 -26.49 -42.51 51.19
N ILE A 1047 -27.23 -43.53 50.77
CA ILE A 1047 -28.62 -43.75 51.22
C ILE A 1047 -28.66 -43.94 52.74
N LEU A 1048 -27.75 -44.75 53.29
CA LEU A 1048 -27.64 -45.02 54.73
C LEU A 1048 -27.20 -43.79 55.54
N ALA A 1049 -26.43 -42.87 54.94
CA ALA A 1049 -26.05 -41.61 55.56
C ALA A 1049 -27.14 -40.54 55.47
N ASN A 1050 -28.14 -40.70 54.59
CA ASN A 1050 -29.22 -39.74 54.33
C ASN A 1050 -30.60 -40.37 54.55
N THR A 1051 -30.75 -41.23 55.57
CA THR A 1051 -32.01 -41.98 55.83
C THR A 1051 -33.23 -41.09 56.00
N GLU A 1052 -33.09 -39.80 56.32
CA GLU A 1052 -34.19 -38.84 56.36
C GLU A 1052 -34.80 -38.51 54.99
N LYS A 1053 -34.08 -38.79 53.90
CA LYS A 1053 -34.54 -38.56 52.52
C LYS A 1053 -35.16 -39.80 51.87
N TYR A 1054 -35.02 -40.97 52.49
CA TYR A 1054 -35.39 -42.26 51.92
C TYR A 1054 -36.33 -43.03 52.85
N SER A 1055 -37.15 -43.94 52.30
CA SER A 1055 -38.02 -44.76 53.14
C SER A 1055 -37.20 -45.74 54.01
N PRO A 1056 -37.70 -46.16 55.18
CA PRO A 1056 -37.06 -47.21 55.98
C PRO A 1056 -36.79 -48.49 55.19
N GLU A 1057 -37.68 -48.84 54.25
CA GLU A 1057 -37.54 -50.00 53.36
C GLU A 1057 -36.39 -49.82 52.35
N THR A 1058 -36.18 -48.60 51.85
CA THR A 1058 -35.07 -48.26 50.94
C THR A 1058 -33.72 -48.35 51.66
N ALA A 1059 -33.65 -47.82 52.89
CA ALA A 1059 -32.46 -47.93 53.72
C ALA A 1059 -32.14 -49.39 54.08
N ALA A 1060 -33.16 -50.19 54.44
CA ALA A 1060 -32.99 -51.61 54.71
C ALA A 1060 -32.52 -52.39 53.47
N LEU A 1061 -33.05 -52.07 52.28
CA LEU A 1061 -32.60 -52.66 51.02
C LEU A 1061 -31.15 -52.30 50.69
N ALA A 1062 -30.74 -51.04 50.88
CA ALA A 1062 -29.37 -50.60 50.68
C ALA A 1062 -28.40 -51.33 51.63
N GLN A 1063 -28.74 -51.47 52.91
CA GLN A 1063 -27.93 -52.22 53.87
C GLN A 1063 -27.79 -53.70 53.51
N ALA A 1064 -28.89 -54.34 53.09
CA ALA A 1064 -28.88 -55.74 52.72
C ALA A 1064 -28.09 -55.98 51.41
N LEU A 1065 -28.17 -55.06 50.45
CA LEU A 1065 -27.37 -55.07 49.23
C LEU A 1065 -25.87 -54.96 49.54
N LEU A 1066 -25.48 -54.03 50.43
CA LEU A 1066 -24.09 -53.86 50.86
C LEU A 1066 -23.54 -55.11 51.53
N ASN A 1067 -24.31 -55.71 52.44
CA ASN A 1067 -23.94 -56.96 53.11
C ASN A 1067 -23.78 -58.09 52.10
N TYR A 1068 -24.72 -58.22 51.15
CA TYR A 1068 -24.67 -59.23 50.11
C TYR A 1068 -23.43 -59.09 49.21
N GLY A 1069 -23.12 -57.88 48.73
CA GLY A 1069 -21.91 -57.64 47.93
C GLY A 1069 -20.61 -57.92 48.70
N THR A 1070 -20.56 -57.54 49.98
CA THR A 1070 -19.38 -57.75 50.84
C THR A 1070 -19.12 -59.24 51.07
N HIS A 1071 -20.15 -60.03 51.40
CA HIS A 1071 -20.00 -61.47 51.57
C HIS A 1071 -19.79 -62.22 50.25
N ALA A 1072 -20.33 -61.72 49.13
CA ALA A 1072 -20.05 -62.27 47.81
C ALA A 1072 -18.57 -62.10 47.43
N LYS A 1073 -18.01 -60.90 47.64
CA LYS A 1073 -16.59 -60.64 47.43
C LYS A 1073 -15.72 -61.57 48.28
N ALA A 1074 -15.98 -61.65 49.58
CA ALA A 1074 -15.22 -62.49 50.49
C ALA A 1074 -15.23 -63.97 50.06
N TYR A 1075 -16.38 -64.49 49.62
CA TYR A 1075 -16.47 -65.87 49.12
C TYR A 1075 -15.54 -66.14 47.93
N PHE A 1076 -15.50 -65.25 46.94
CA PHE A 1076 -14.63 -65.41 45.75
C PHE A 1076 -13.16 -65.17 46.04
N ASP A 1077 -12.85 -64.30 47.00
CA ASP A 1077 -11.48 -64.08 47.48
C ASP A 1077 -10.99 -65.25 48.37
N GLY A 1078 -11.85 -66.21 48.69
CA GLY A 1078 -11.55 -67.36 49.55
C GLY A 1078 -11.53 -67.01 51.04
N GLU A 1079 -12.07 -65.85 51.42
CA GLU A 1079 -12.15 -65.34 52.77
C GLU A 1079 -13.45 -65.79 53.46
N THR A 1080 -13.48 -65.71 54.79
CA THR A 1080 -14.67 -65.96 55.62
C THR A 1080 -14.83 -64.78 56.56
N LEU A 1081 -15.98 -64.10 56.51
CA LEU A 1081 -16.26 -62.91 57.34
C LEU A 1081 -17.06 -63.30 58.58
N GLU A 1082 -17.20 -62.41 59.56
CA GLU A 1082 -18.13 -62.66 60.66
C GLU A 1082 -19.58 -62.50 60.19
N ALA A 1083 -20.44 -63.46 60.51
CA ALA A 1083 -21.87 -63.37 60.21
C ALA A 1083 -22.56 -62.40 61.17
N THR A 1084 -23.41 -61.51 60.65
CA THR A 1084 -24.19 -60.59 61.49
C THR A 1084 -25.19 -61.37 62.37
N GLU A 1085 -25.72 -60.71 63.41
CA GLU A 1085 -26.71 -61.34 64.30
C GLU A 1085 -27.96 -61.79 63.52
N GLU A 1086 -28.36 -61.05 62.49
CA GLU A 1086 -29.47 -61.42 61.61
C GLU A 1086 -29.14 -62.61 60.72
N MET A 1087 -27.93 -62.67 60.18
CA MET A 1087 -27.48 -63.81 59.37
C MET A 1087 -27.45 -65.10 60.19
N ASN A 1088 -26.98 -65.05 61.44
CA ASN A 1088 -26.93 -66.22 62.32
C ASN A 1088 -28.32 -66.80 62.66
N ARG A 1089 -29.40 -66.01 62.49
CA ARG A 1089 -30.77 -66.47 62.70
C ARG A 1089 -31.35 -67.20 61.48
N VAL A 1090 -30.71 -67.11 60.32
CA VAL A 1090 -31.16 -67.76 59.08
C VAL A 1090 -30.62 -69.19 59.05
N THR A 1091 -31.53 -70.16 59.11
CA THR A 1091 -31.22 -71.60 59.05
C THR A 1091 -32.02 -72.26 57.92
N ALA A 1092 -31.73 -73.51 57.58
CA ALA A 1092 -32.54 -74.26 56.62
C ALA A 1092 -34.04 -74.30 56.97
N ASP A 1093 -34.38 -74.21 58.26
CA ASP A 1093 -35.77 -74.17 58.75
C ASP A 1093 -36.45 -72.84 58.45
N THR A 1094 -35.71 -71.72 58.41
CA THR A 1094 -36.27 -70.42 58.02
C THR A 1094 -36.74 -70.38 56.57
N LEU A 1095 -36.29 -71.33 55.74
CA LEU A 1095 -36.70 -71.50 54.35
C LEU A 1095 -37.51 -72.80 54.15
N ALA A 1096 -38.28 -73.25 55.14
CA ALA A 1096 -39.03 -74.51 55.07
C ALA A 1096 -39.92 -74.63 53.81
N ASP A 1097 -40.48 -73.51 53.35
CA ASP A 1097 -41.36 -73.41 52.18
C ASP A 1097 -40.61 -73.34 50.83
N ALA A 1098 -39.30 -73.09 50.83
CA ALA A 1098 -38.46 -73.09 49.63
C ALA A 1098 -38.04 -74.53 49.28
N VAL A 1099 -39.03 -75.38 48.94
CA VAL A 1099 -38.80 -76.74 48.43
C VAL A 1099 -38.95 -76.71 46.91
N PRO A 1100 -38.01 -77.28 46.14
CA PRO A 1100 -38.20 -77.40 44.70
C PRO A 1100 -39.39 -78.32 44.40
N THR A 1101 -40.22 -77.91 43.45
CA THR A 1101 -41.34 -78.75 42.98
C THR A 1101 -41.08 -79.22 41.55
N ILE A 1102 -41.39 -80.50 41.31
CA ILE A 1102 -41.19 -81.15 40.03
C ILE A 1102 -42.55 -81.59 39.50
N SER A 1103 -42.80 -81.31 38.23
CA SER A 1103 -43.93 -81.88 37.48
C SER A 1103 -43.47 -82.41 36.13
N GLY A 1104 -44.05 -83.54 35.70
CA GLY A 1104 -43.66 -84.24 34.48
C GLY A 1104 -42.41 -85.12 34.63
N GLU A 1105 -42.01 -85.76 33.53
CA GLU A 1105 -40.83 -86.64 33.46
C GLU A 1105 -39.79 -86.06 32.50
N LEU A 1106 -38.50 -86.26 32.82
CA LEU A 1106 -37.41 -85.85 31.94
C LEU A 1106 -37.39 -86.72 30.66
N PRO A 1107 -36.99 -86.16 29.51
CA PRO A 1107 -36.80 -86.94 28.29
C PRO A 1107 -35.80 -88.10 28.49
N GLU A 1108 -36.02 -89.19 27.76
CA GLU A 1108 -35.18 -90.39 27.85
C GLU A 1108 -33.71 -90.05 27.57
N GLY A 1109 -32.82 -90.49 28.47
CA GLY A 1109 -31.38 -90.20 28.39
C GLY A 1109 -30.94 -88.87 29.04
N ILE A 1110 -31.86 -88.09 29.61
CA ILE A 1110 -31.54 -86.88 30.40
C ILE A 1110 -31.87 -87.11 31.88
N THR A 1111 -30.93 -86.78 32.77
CA THR A 1111 -31.13 -86.87 34.23
C THR A 1111 -30.73 -85.57 34.91
N TYR A 1112 -31.55 -85.08 35.85
CA TYR A 1112 -31.19 -83.91 36.65
C TYR A 1112 -30.00 -84.21 37.56
N TYR A 1113 -29.00 -83.33 37.55
CA TYR A 1113 -27.76 -83.50 38.32
C TYR A 1113 -27.70 -82.60 39.55
N GLY A 1114 -28.14 -81.33 39.44
CA GLY A 1114 -28.13 -80.39 40.56
C GLY A 1114 -28.18 -78.94 40.10
N SER A 1115 -28.13 -78.00 41.05
CA SER A 1115 -28.05 -76.56 40.77
C SER A 1115 -26.74 -75.98 41.27
N SER A 1116 -26.29 -74.87 40.69
CA SER A 1116 -25.30 -73.96 41.29
C SER A 1116 -25.77 -72.52 41.19
N LEU A 1117 -25.38 -71.69 42.14
CA LEU A 1117 -25.57 -70.25 42.04
C LEU A 1117 -24.30 -69.62 41.46
N LEU A 1118 -24.43 -68.94 40.33
CA LEU A 1118 -23.37 -68.13 39.74
C LEU A 1118 -23.53 -66.71 40.29
N LEU A 1119 -22.44 -66.17 40.82
CA LEU A 1119 -22.37 -64.83 41.41
C LEU A 1119 -21.31 -63.95 40.72
N GLU A 1120 -20.65 -64.46 39.67
CA GLU A 1120 -19.55 -63.81 38.96
C GLU A 1120 -19.98 -62.83 37.86
N SER A 1121 -21.26 -62.80 37.48
CA SER A 1121 -21.80 -61.92 36.43
C SER A 1121 -23.17 -61.32 36.79
N GLY A 1122 -23.99 -62.07 37.52
CA GLY A 1122 -25.27 -61.66 38.10
C GLY A 1122 -25.69 -62.69 39.15
N THR A 1123 -26.91 -62.62 39.67
CA THR A 1123 -27.45 -63.67 40.55
C THR A 1123 -28.17 -64.70 39.69
N VAL A 1124 -27.46 -65.76 39.27
CA VAL A 1124 -28.01 -66.73 38.31
C VAL A 1124 -28.05 -68.12 38.92
N VAL A 1125 -29.21 -68.77 38.91
CA VAL A 1125 -29.34 -70.18 39.25
C VAL A 1125 -29.12 -71.00 37.99
N ARG A 1126 -28.05 -71.80 37.99
CA ARG A 1126 -27.71 -72.72 36.91
C ARG A 1126 -28.16 -74.12 37.26
N HIS A 1127 -29.05 -74.70 36.48
CA HIS A 1127 -29.51 -76.08 36.61
C HIS A 1127 -28.72 -77.00 35.68
N TYR A 1128 -28.13 -78.06 36.20
CA TYR A 1128 -27.35 -79.04 35.45
C TYR A 1128 -28.14 -80.32 35.18
N PHE A 1129 -28.02 -80.80 33.95
CA PHE A 1129 -28.63 -82.03 33.46
C PHE A 1129 -27.54 -82.89 32.82
N ARG A 1130 -27.43 -84.13 33.28
CA ARG A 1130 -26.53 -85.12 32.69
C ARG A 1130 -27.23 -85.81 31.53
N VAL A 1131 -26.59 -85.78 30.36
CA VAL A 1131 -27.14 -86.27 29.09
C VAL A 1131 -26.34 -87.49 28.61
N ALA A 1132 -27.03 -88.54 28.21
CA ALA A 1132 -26.44 -89.75 27.63
C ALA A 1132 -25.94 -89.50 26.20
N ASP A 1133 -24.91 -90.23 25.76
CA ASP A 1133 -24.26 -90.01 24.45
C ASP A 1133 -25.19 -90.20 23.24
N SER A 1134 -26.33 -90.88 23.43
CA SER A 1134 -27.34 -91.16 22.40
C SER A 1134 -28.56 -90.22 22.41
N ALA A 1135 -28.62 -89.24 23.32
CA ALA A 1135 -29.78 -88.36 23.47
C ALA A 1135 -29.63 -87.06 22.65
N ASP A 1136 -30.65 -86.71 21.86
CA ASP A 1136 -30.74 -85.41 21.16
C ASP A 1136 -31.35 -84.36 22.09
N VAL A 1137 -30.62 -83.26 22.27
CA VAL A 1137 -30.96 -82.18 23.19
C VAL A 1137 -31.21 -80.84 22.52
N SER A 1138 -31.12 -80.79 21.19
CA SER A 1138 -31.25 -79.55 20.40
C SER A 1138 -32.62 -78.88 20.56
N ALA A 1139 -33.66 -79.65 20.89
CA ALA A 1139 -35.03 -79.17 21.08
C ALA A 1139 -35.34 -78.57 22.46
N TYR A 1140 -34.37 -78.56 23.40
CA TYR A 1140 -34.66 -78.26 24.82
C TYR A 1140 -34.02 -76.98 25.37
N GLY A 1141 -33.46 -76.12 24.51
CA GLY A 1141 -33.13 -74.73 24.88
C GLY A 1141 -32.00 -74.55 25.91
N PHE A 1142 -31.09 -75.52 26.07
CA PHE A 1142 -29.92 -75.42 26.96
C PHE A 1142 -29.08 -74.15 26.70
N THR A 1143 -28.71 -73.43 27.77
CA THR A 1143 -27.90 -72.20 27.68
C THR A 1143 -26.41 -72.50 27.50
N GLY A 1144 -25.98 -73.73 27.78
CA GLY A 1144 -24.64 -74.21 27.45
C GLY A 1144 -24.37 -75.63 27.95
N ASN A 1145 -23.13 -76.09 27.77
CA ASN A 1145 -22.71 -77.42 28.23
C ASN A 1145 -21.24 -77.45 28.67
N LYS A 1146 -20.90 -78.46 29.48
CA LYS A 1146 -19.54 -78.81 29.88
C LYS A 1146 -19.40 -80.33 29.90
N GLY A 1147 -18.93 -80.90 28.78
CA GLY A 1147 -18.87 -82.35 28.59
C GLY A 1147 -20.28 -82.96 28.52
N LYS A 1148 -20.57 -83.96 29.36
CA LYS A 1148 -21.90 -84.62 29.44
C LYS A 1148 -22.94 -83.85 30.26
N TYR A 1149 -22.59 -82.67 30.78
CA TYR A 1149 -23.47 -81.83 31.58
C TYR A 1149 -23.93 -80.63 30.77
N TYR A 1150 -25.21 -80.64 30.41
CA TYR A 1150 -25.88 -79.48 29.83
C TYR A 1150 -26.50 -78.67 30.95
N TYR A 1151 -26.62 -77.36 30.76
CA TYR A 1151 -27.16 -76.50 31.79
C TYR A 1151 -28.12 -75.44 31.25
N MET A 1152 -29.01 -75.01 32.14
CA MET A 1152 -29.97 -73.92 31.96
C MET A 1152 -29.65 -72.83 32.98
N ASP A 1153 -29.40 -71.62 32.49
CA ASP A 1153 -29.19 -70.44 33.32
C ASP A 1153 -30.49 -69.68 33.50
N GLN A 1154 -30.77 -69.33 34.75
CA GLN A 1154 -31.98 -68.65 35.14
C GLN A 1154 -31.64 -67.45 36.03
N GLU A 1155 -31.93 -66.24 35.55
CA GLU A 1155 -31.65 -65.01 36.30
C GLU A 1155 -32.61 -64.89 37.49
N ALA A 1156 -32.04 -64.90 38.70
CA ALA A 1156 -32.81 -64.75 39.92
C ALA A 1156 -33.01 -63.27 40.23
N VAL A 1157 -34.24 -62.79 40.03
CA VAL A 1157 -34.63 -61.42 40.39
C VAL A 1157 -35.00 -61.37 41.87
N PRO A 1158 -34.30 -60.58 42.71
CA PRO A 1158 -34.67 -60.41 44.11
C PRO A 1158 -36.13 -59.96 44.23
N GLY A 1159 -36.88 -60.58 45.12
CA GLY A 1159 -38.30 -60.27 45.33
C GLY A 1159 -39.30 -61.14 44.55
N THR A 1160 -38.84 -61.92 43.57
CA THR A 1160 -39.72 -62.84 42.82
C THR A 1160 -39.69 -64.26 43.38
N VAL A 1161 -40.85 -64.93 43.39
CA VAL A 1161 -41.02 -66.32 43.84
C VAL A 1161 -41.34 -67.24 42.65
N ASN A 1162 -40.70 -68.42 42.62
CA ASN A 1162 -40.89 -69.49 41.64
C ASN A 1162 -40.68 -69.11 40.16
N GLN A 1163 -39.50 -69.46 39.66
CA GLN A 1163 -39.20 -69.48 38.23
C GLN A 1163 -39.09 -70.93 37.75
N ASN A 1164 -39.64 -71.20 36.57
CA ASN A 1164 -39.76 -72.55 36.01
C ASN A 1164 -38.67 -72.84 34.99
N CYS A 1165 -37.85 -73.84 35.27
CA CYS A 1165 -36.95 -74.45 34.30
C CYS A 1165 -37.69 -75.57 33.57
N VAL A 1166 -37.83 -75.46 32.24
CA VAL A 1166 -38.66 -76.37 31.43
C VAL A 1166 -37.79 -77.13 30.41
N ILE A 1167 -37.89 -78.45 30.41
CA ILE A 1167 -37.21 -79.35 29.46
C ILE A 1167 -38.22 -80.38 28.93
N GLY A 1168 -38.67 -80.20 27.69
CA GLY A 1168 -39.73 -81.04 27.13
C GLY A 1168 -41.00 -80.97 27.99
N GLY A 1169 -41.44 -82.10 28.55
CA GLY A 1169 -42.57 -82.19 29.47
C GLY A 1169 -42.22 -82.00 30.96
N TYR A 1170 -40.94 -81.84 31.29
CA TYR A 1170 -40.45 -81.66 32.66
C TYR A 1170 -40.43 -80.18 33.04
N VAL A 1171 -41.01 -79.85 34.19
CA VAL A 1171 -40.97 -78.51 34.79
C VAL A 1171 -40.41 -78.61 36.19
N LEU A 1172 -39.29 -77.94 36.41
CA LEU A 1172 -38.66 -77.73 37.71
C LEU A 1172 -38.93 -76.30 38.16
N SER A 1173 -39.80 -76.12 39.15
CA SER A 1173 -39.95 -74.83 39.84
C SER A 1173 -38.88 -74.74 40.91
N TYR A 1174 -37.87 -73.91 40.66
CA TYR A 1174 -36.71 -73.78 41.51
C TYR A 1174 -36.18 -72.34 41.43
N ASP A 1175 -36.22 -71.64 42.55
CA ASP A 1175 -35.69 -70.28 42.67
C ASP A 1175 -34.39 -70.25 43.48
N SER A 1176 -33.82 -69.06 43.64
CA SER A 1176 -32.59 -68.86 44.40
C SER A 1176 -32.72 -69.26 45.86
N MET A 1177 -33.91 -69.15 46.47
CA MET A 1177 -34.17 -69.55 47.85
C MET A 1177 -34.13 -71.07 48.04
N CYS A 1178 -34.57 -71.83 47.03
CA CYS A 1178 -34.40 -73.29 47.01
C CYS A 1178 -32.90 -73.68 47.07
N TYR A 1179 -32.03 -72.93 46.39
CA TYR A 1179 -30.59 -73.14 46.45
C TYR A 1179 -30.02 -72.75 47.81
N VAL A 1180 -30.38 -71.58 48.34
CA VAL A 1180 -29.96 -71.12 49.67
C VAL A 1180 -30.26 -72.18 50.72
N ARG A 1181 -31.49 -72.69 50.75
CA ARG A 1181 -31.88 -73.77 51.66
C ARG A 1181 -31.02 -75.02 51.50
N SER A 1182 -30.76 -75.44 50.26
CA SER A 1182 -29.97 -76.64 49.99
C SER A 1182 -28.53 -76.52 50.52
N VAL A 1183 -27.94 -75.34 50.43
CA VAL A 1183 -26.61 -75.03 50.99
C VAL A 1183 -26.65 -75.03 52.52
N LEU A 1184 -27.65 -74.38 53.13
CA LEU A 1184 -27.77 -74.32 54.59
C LEU A 1184 -28.09 -75.68 55.24
N ALA A 1185 -28.79 -76.57 54.52
CA ALA A 1185 -29.07 -77.93 54.97
C ALA A 1185 -27.87 -78.90 54.77
N SER A 1186 -26.87 -78.50 53.98
CA SER A 1186 -25.70 -79.34 53.70
C SER A 1186 -24.66 -79.22 54.82
N ALA A 1187 -24.32 -80.36 55.42
CA ALA A 1187 -23.23 -80.44 56.39
C ALA A 1187 -21.86 -80.14 55.74
N ASP A 1188 -21.71 -80.40 54.44
CA ASP A 1188 -20.45 -80.29 53.69
C ASP A 1188 -20.24 -78.92 53.04
N ALA A 1189 -21.21 -78.00 53.12
CA ALA A 1189 -21.05 -76.65 52.58
C ALA A 1189 -20.10 -75.80 53.44
N PRO A 1190 -19.11 -75.11 52.84
CA PRO A 1190 -18.14 -74.30 53.57
C PRO A 1190 -18.80 -73.04 54.18
N ASP A 1191 -18.23 -72.54 55.27
CA ASP A 1191 -18.84 -71.47 56.07
C ASP A 1191 -18.98 -70.15 55.29
N ASN A 1192 -17.99 -69.81 54.44
CA ASN A 1192 -18.09 -68.64 53.56
C ASN A 1192 -19.22 -68.78 52.51
N LEU A 1193 -19.48 -69.99 51.99
CA LEU A 1193 -20.62 -70.25 51.11
C LEU A 1193 -21.94 -70.10 51.88
N LYS A 1194 -22.02 -70.61 53.11
CA LYS A 1194 -23.20 -70.44 53.98
C LYS A 1194 -23.46 -68.96 54.27
N GLN A 1195 -22.42 -68.16 54.50
CA GLN A 1195 -22.54 -66.73 54.74
C GLN A 1195 -23.06 -65.95 53.53
N VAL A 1196 -22.51 -66.18 52.33
CA VAL A 1196 -22.99 -65.46 51.12
C VAL A 1196 -24.43 -65.82 50.77
N VAL A 1197 -24.85 -67.09 50.91
CA VAL A 1197 -26.25 -67.48 50.64
C VAL A 1197 -27.21 -66.93 51.69
N THR A 1198 -26.76 -66.79 52.93
CA THR A 1198 -27.54 -66.13 53.98
C THR A 1198 -27.67 -64.63 53.75
N ALA A 1199 -26.59 -63.96 53.32
CA ALA A 1199 -26.66 -62.55 52.94
C ALA A 1199 -27.59 -62.34 51.74
N LEU A 1200 -27.57 -63.24 50.75
CA LEU A 1200 -28.51 -63.25 49.63
C LEU A 1200 -29.97 -63.41 50.09
N TYR A 1201 -30.23 -64.26 51.09
CA TYR A 1201 -31.58 -64.40 51.66
C TYR A 1201 -32.07 -63.08 52.27
N LEU A 1202 -31.26 -62.43 53.10
CA LEU A 1202 -31.62 -61.15 53.72
C LEU A 1202 -31.84 -60.05 52.66
N TYR A 1203 -30.99 -60.02 51.63
CA TYR A 1203 -31.18 -59.14 50.48
C TYR A 1203 -32.50 -59.41 49.74
N ASN A 1204 -32.83 -60.68 49.51
CA ASN A 1204 -34.10 -61.05 48.89
C ASN A 1204 -35.30 -60.62 49.75
N GLN A 1205 -35.25 -60.78 51.07
CA GLN A 1205 -36.33 -60.32 51.97
C GLN A 1205 -36.49 -58.81 51.96
N ALA A 1206 -35.38 -58.06 52.00
CA ALA A 1206 -35.41 -56.60 51.91
C ALA A 1206 -35.98 -56.12 50.56
N ALA A 1207 -35.67 -56.83 49.46
CA ALA A 1207 -36.22 -56.55 48.14
C ALA A 1207 -37.74 -56.78 48.08
N ILE A 1208 -38.24 -57.86 48.69
CA ILE A 1208 -39.69 -58.11 48.82
C ILE A 1208 -40.37 -56.97 49.58
N ALA A 1209 -39.81 -56.56 50.72
CA ALA A 1209 -40.37 -55.49 51.56
C ALA A 1209 -40.43 -54.15 50.81
N TYR A 1210 -39.37 -53.80 50.07
CA TYR A 1210 -39.35 -52.62 49.22
C TYR A 1210 -40.38 -52.68 48.09
N GLN A 1211 -40.52 -53.82 47.40
CA GLN A 1211 -41.50 -54.00 46.32
C GLN A 1211 -42.96 -53.94 46.81
N GLN A 1212 -43.23 -54.27 48.07
CA GLN A 1212 -44.56 -54.18 48.67
C GLN A 1212 -44.92 -52.75 49.10
N ASN A 1213 -43.94 -51.90 49.39
CA ASN A 1213 -44.12 -50.49 49.73
C ASN A 1213 -43.16 -49.58 48.94
N PRO A 1214 -43.26 -49.53 47.59
CA PRO A 1214 -42.40 -48.66 46.80
C PRO A 1214 -42.87 -47.22 47.02
N VAL A 1215 -42.04 -46.39 47.65
CA VAL A 1215 -42.24 -44.94 47.68
C VAL A 1215 -41.42 -44.35 46.53
N SER A 1216 -42.11 -43.59 45.66
CA SER A 1216 -41.60 -43.05 44.39
C SER A 1216 -40.38 -42.15 44.55
#